data_AF-Q0GYS4-F1
#
_entry.id   AF-Q0GYS4-F1
#
_cell.length_a   1.000
_cell.length_b   1.000
_cell.length_c   1.000
_cell.angle_alpha   90.00
_cell.angle_beta   90.00
_cell.angle_gamma   90.00
#
_symmetry.space_group_name_H-M   'P 1'
#
loop_
_entity.id
_entity.type
_entity.pdbx_description
1 polymer ?
#
loop_
_entity_poly.entity_id
_entity_poly.type
_entity_poly.pdbx_seq_one_letter_code
_entity_poly.pdbx_strand_id
1 'polypeptide(L)'
;MPTVNPYNELINRFTNDLEVCRREDRDLEIENELNEITRAFSASKEPKIVCVDFQPRLNAAYHHCDRYELVDRRTDCVVLRRGGMFSMVVELNQQVNLSAEQQLKLYFSFGPRPNVKKGTQAHLLVSGKTTIEKTHDDWDVKVAKENGKQATIEVQIPTDAPVGVWSVAAEVSRRNQPEAERHLRRFDTHVYILFNPWNENDGTYLPEELMRQEYVLEDVGKVFVGSYPHTRGRHWAFGQFDDAVLPACMLLLERSGVKAEARGDPVRVSRALSKMVNSNDDSGLLVGKWDGEYEDGRAPAKWIGSIEIMETYLRTRQSVKYGQCWVFAACLNTICRALGMPCRVVTNFASAHDTNISLPIDEYFDEDGDKIEENDRYADPAGIRDSIWNFHVWNDVWMSRPDLPDGFGGWQVIDATPQETSDGSYQCGPASHEAIKQGRVDLKYDVPFVLAEVNADVVRWRKDDSVEGGFAKMTTQTSSVGRLILTKKAGPVATGGFFKSDREDITWEYKPPEGTRAERVSILTAARRTRTARQVFDMPSEAKEDIVFSIEDRDQVPIGDNFTVMLTTKNTSTEVRTINVVMTCASMYYTGAKAHTIKRHDGEIHLEPNQTKTMSMEVYYSDYYSKLVDHDLIKSIVICNVNETTQCWAGEDNLEVHKPDIQIDILSAAVVKKPVPIKISFDNPIPLMLTNCVLILDAPGVMRPKRVPIKNIAPKGKMTFEMNLNPGRVINTTLVVQFNSKQLHNLTGAKKVVVSPA
;
A
#
# COMPACT_ATOMS: atom_id res chain seq x y z
N MET A 1 -19.27 -26.55 29.59
CA MET A 1 -18.23 -26.85 28.57
C MET A 1 -17.31 -25.64 28.51
N PRO A 2 -15.98 -25.80 28.45
CA PRO A 2 -15.08 -24.67 28.31
C PRO A 2 -15.41 -23.98 26.98
N THR A 3 -15.68 -22.67 27.02
CA THR A 3 -15.82 -21.85 25.84
C THR A 3 -14.48 -21.88 25.09
N VAL A 4 -14.39 -22.69 24.05
CA VAL A 4 -13.27 -22.66 23.11
C VAL A 4 -13.20 -21.23 22.56
N ASN A 5 -12.06 -20.57 22.74
CA ASN A 5 -11.84 -19.24 22.20
C ASN A 5 -12.02 -19.32 20.66
N PRO A 6 -12.97 -18.58 20.05
CA PRO A 6 -13.18 -18.60 18.60
C PRO A 6 -11.91 -18.32 17.80
N TYR A 7 -10.99 -17.56 18.40
CA TYR A 7 -9.62 -17.32 17.93
C TYR A 7 -8.85 -18.63 17.70
N ASN A 8 -8.85 -19.53 18.67
CA ASN A 8 -8.12 -20.80 18.61
C ASN A 8 -8.74 -21.78 17.61
N GLU A 9 -10.05 -21.71 17.35
CA GLU A 9 -10.74 -22.59 16.40
C GLU A 9 -10.41 -22.23 14.95
N LEU A 10 -10.44 -20.94 14.60
CA LEU A 10 -10.03 -20.44 13.30
C LEU A 10 -8.52 -20.61 13.08
N ILE A 11 -7.72 -20.38 14.13
CA ILE A 11 -6.27 -20.58 14.12
C ILE A 11 -5.89 -22.04 13.90
N ASN A 12 -6.53 -22.97 14.60
CA ASN A 12 -6.27 -24.40 14.42
C ASN A 12 -6.70 -24.85 13.02
N ARG A 13 -7.77 -24.27 12.45
CA ARG A 13 -8.17 -24.48 11.05
C ARG A 13 -7.08 -24.02 10.08
N PHE A 14 -6.67 -22.74 10.11
CA PHE A 14 -5.65 -22.24 9.16
C PHE A 14 -4.27 -22.87 9.32
N THR A 15 -3.92 -23.34 10.52
CA THR A 15 -2.60 -23.93 10.79
C THR A 15 -2.54 -25.39 10.38
N ASN A 16 -3.61 -26.15 10.62
CA ASN A 16 -3.75 -27.48 10.03
C ASN A 16 -3.76 -27.37 8.49
N ASP A 17 -4.38 -26.34 7.92
CA ASP A 17 -4.47 -26.14 6.47
C ASP A 17 -3.13 -25.83 5.79
N LEU A 18 -2.22 -25.13 6.47
CA LEU A 18 -0.85 -24.85 5.98
C LEU A 18 0.02 -26.13 5.95
N GLU A 19 -0.27 -27.09 6.83
CA GLU A 19 0.39 -28.41 6.87
C GLU A 19 -0.32 -29.47 6.00
N VAL A 20 -1.56 -29.24 5.55
CA VAL A 20 -2.38 -30.21 4.80
C VAL A 20 -2.12 -30.23 3.28
N CYS A 21 -1.16 -29.45 2.76
CA CYS A 21 -0.65 -29.61 1.38
C CYS A 21 0.15 -30.92 1.13
N ARG A 22 0.03 -31.93 1.99
CA ARG A 22 0.42 -33.31 1.72
C ARG A 22 -0.59 -34.25 2.38
N ARG A 23 -1.45 -34.89 1.57
CA ARG A 23 -2.07 -36.21 1.84
C ARG A 23 -2.97 -36.63 0.67
N GLU A 24 -2.36 -37.17 -0.37
CA GLU A 24 -3.07 -38.03 -1.34
C GLU A 24 -3.51 -39.36 -0.69
N ASP A 25 -2.95 -39.70 0.48
CA ASP A 25 -3.23 -40.94 1.20
C ASP A 25 -4.45 -40.88 2.15
N ARG A 26 -5.00 -39.70 2.49
CA ARG A 26 -6.25 -39.59 3.28
C ARG A 26 -7.51 -39.74 2.44
N ASP A 27 -7.44 -39.34 1.17
CA ASP A 27 -8.60 -39.28 0.28
C ASP A 27 -9.13 -40.69 -0.06
N LEU A 28 -8.23 -41.69 -0.15
CA LEU A 28 -8.57 -43.10 -0.37
C LEU A 28 -9.24 -43.80 0.83
N GLU A 29 -8.96 -43.38 2.07
CA GLU A 29 -9.65 -43.90 3.27
C GLU A 29 -11.04 -43.29 3.42
N ILE A 30 -11.17 -41.98 3.15
CA ILE A 30 -12.45 -41.26 3.18
C ILE A 30 -13.41 -41.75 2.08
N GLU A 31 -12.90 -42.03 0.88
CA GLU A 31 -13.69 -42.52 -0.25
C GLU A 31 -14.27 -43.92 0.00
N ASN A 32 -13.56 -44.77 0.73
CA ASN A 32 -14.04 -46.10 1.12
C ASN A 32 -15.10 -46.04 2.24
N GLU A 33 -14.95 -45.16 3.24
CA GLU A 33 -15.99 -44.94 4.26
C GLU A 33 -17.27 -44.27 3.68
N LEU A 34 -17.11 -43.31 2.75
CA LEU A 34 -18.22 -42.68 2.02
C LEU A 34 -19.02 -43.70 1.23
N ASN A 35 -18.37 -44.68 0.59
CA ASN A 35 -19.04 -45.72 -0.21
C ASN A 35 -19.89 -46.68 0.65
N GLU A 36 -19.50 -46.98 1.89
CA GLU A 36 -20.30 -47.79 2.82
C GLU A 36 -21.49 -46.99 3.40
N ILE A 37 -21.29 -45.71 3.73
CA ILE A 37 -22.37 -44.80 4.21
C ILE A 37 -23.40 -44.54 3.10
N THR A 38 -22.97 -44.39 1.85
CA THR A 38 -23.84 -44.12 0.69
C THR A 38 -24.82 -45.28 0.42
N ARG A 39 -24.40 -46.53 0.70
CA ARG A 39 -25.29 -47.71 0.61
C ARG A 39 -26.36 -47.73 1.70
N ALA A 40 -26.05 -47.30 2.92
CA ALA A 40 -27.03 -47.19 4.01
C ALA A 40 -27.98 -45.98 3.85
N PHE A 41 -27.49 -44.86 3.30
CA PHE A 41 -28.27 -43.64 3.04
C PHE A 41 -29.31 -43.80 1.92
N SER A 42 -29.01 -44.64 0.92
CA SER A 42 -29.90 -44.90 -0.22
C SER A 42 -31.15 -45.73 0.15
N ALA A 43 -31.16 -46.39 1.32
CA ALA A 43 -32.30 -47.17 1.83
C ALA A 43 -33.27 -46.35 2.73
N SER A 44 -32.88 -45.13 3.12
CA SER A 44 -33.71 -44.24 3.95
C SER A 44 -34.85 -43.62 3.15
N LYS A 45 -36.08 -43.70 3.68
CA LYS A 45 -37.24 -42.98 3.11
C LYS A 45 -37.23 -41.48 3.41
N GLU A 46 -36.49 -41.04 4.41
CA GLU A 46 -36.36 -39.61 4.71
C GLU A 46 -35.33 -38.93 3.81
N PRO A 47 -35.58 -37.67 3.39
CA PRO A 47 -34.64 -36.92 2.57
C PRO A 47 -33.35 -36.65 3.36
N LYS A 48 -32.21 -36.92 2.74
CA LYS A 48 -30.89 -36.66 3.31
C LYS A 48 -29.99 -36.02 2.25
N ILE A 49 -29.10 -35.13 2.69
CA ILE A 49 -28.16 -34.41 1.83
C ILE A 49 -26.90 -35.26 1.63
N VAL A 50 -26.72 -35.78 0.42
CA VAL A 50 -25.61 -36.68 0.05
C VAL A 50 -24.32 -35.91 -0.20
N CYS A 51 -24.40 -34.77 -0.88
CA CYS A 51 -23.30 -33.84 -1.05
C CYS A 51 -23.81 -32.46 -1.46
N VAL A 52 -22.91 -31.48 -1.38
CA VAL A 52 -23.12 -30.14 -1.92
C VAL A 52 -21.87 -29.75 -2.69
N ASP A 53 -22.03 -29.46 -3.97
CA ASP A 53 -21.00 -28.88 -4.81
C ASP A 53 -21.24 -27.36 -4.91
N PHE A 54 -20.29 -26.58 -4.38
CA PHE A 54 -20.35 -25.11 -4.41
C PHE A 54 -19.81 -24.52 -5.72
N GLN A 55 -19.48 -25.34 -6.71
CA GLN A 55 -19.02 -24.94 -8.05
C GLN A 55 -17.93 -23.85 -8.01
N PRO A 56 -16.84 -24.03 -7.24
CA PRO A 56 -15.93 -22.96 -6.86
C PRO A 56 -15.32 -22.23 -8.07
N ARG A 57 -14.85 -22.97 -9.09
CA ARG A 57 -14.26 -22.38 -10.30
C ARG A 57 -15.27 -21.60 -11.15
N LEU A 58 -16.49 -22.13 -11.28
CA LEU A 58 -17.55 -21.50 -12.05
C LEU A 58 -17.94 -20.16 -11.41
N ASN A 59 -18.21 -20.19 -10.11
CA ASN A 59 -18.59 -19.00 -9.37
C ASN A 59 -17.43 -17.99 -9.30
N ALA A 60 -16.20 -18.44 -9.08
CA ALA A 60 -15.04 -17.55 -9.08
C ALA A 60 -14.90 -16.80 -10.41
N ALA A 61 -15.11 -17.45 -11.55
CA ALA A 61 -15.09 -16.79 -12.85
C ALA A 61 -16.20 -15.72 -12.98
N TYR A 62 -17.43 -16.03 -12.57
CA TYR A 62 -18.54 -15.05 -12.58
C TYR A 62 -18.34 -13.88 -11.62
N HIS A 63 -17.60 -14.09 -10.54
CA HIS A 63 -17.33 -13.08 -9.52
C HIS A 63 -15.96 -12.40 -9.71
N HIS A 64 -15.25 -12.59 -10.82
CA HIS A 64 -13.91 -12.04 -11.05
C HIS A 64 -12.92 -12.37 -9.91
N CYS A 65 -12.93 -13.65 -9.52
CA CYS A 65 -12.16 -14.25 -8.42
C CYS A 65 -11.39 -15.51 -8.88
N ASP A 66 -11.38 -15.84 -10.16
CA ASP A 66 -10.71 -17.01 -10.75
C ASP A 66 -9.18 -16.97 -10.62
N ARG A 67 -8.60 -15.78 -10.39
CA ARG A 67 -7.15 -15.62 -10.22
C ARG A 67 -6.64 -16.11 -8.85
N TYR A 68 -7.48 -16.09 -7.81
CA TYR A 68 -7.10 -16.53 -6.46
C TYR A 68 -6.69 -18.01 -6.49
N GLU A 69 -5.43 -18.29 -6.17
CA GLU A 69 -4.89 -19.66 -6.21
C GLU A 69 -5.62 -20.61 -5.26
N LEU A 70 -6.23 -20.08 -4.20
CA LEU A 70 -7.09 -20.86 -3.30
C LEU A 70 -8.22 -21.60 -4.04
N VAL A 71 -8.79 -21.01 -5.10
CA VAL A 71 -9.88 -21.62 -5.88
C VAL A 71 -9.40 -22.86 -6.64
N ASP A 72 -8.13 -22.88 -7.06
CA ASP A 72 -7.56 -24.00 -7.81
C ASP A 72 -6.92 -25.05 -6.92
N ARG A 73 -6.37 -24.63 -5.77
CA ARG A 73 -5.61 -25.49 -4.86
C ARG A 73 -6.46 -26.17 -3.81
N ARG A 74 -7.68 -25.68 -3.55
CA ARG A 74 -8.59 -26.20 -2.52
C ARG A 74 -9.95 -26.53 -3.10
N THR A 75 -10.42 -27.75 -2.86
CA THR A 75 -11.78 -28.18 -3.21
C THR A 75 -12.83 -27.69 -2.22
N ASP A 76 -12.40 -27.29 -1.02
CA ASP A 76 -13.23 -26.80 0.07
C ASP A 76 -13.24 -25.26 0.18
N CYS A 77 -12.92 -24.54 -0.89
CA CYS A 77 -12.83 -23.08 -0.88
C CYS A 77 -13.59 -22.46 -2.05
N VAL A 78 -14.39 -21.43 -1.76
CA VAL A 78 -15.12 -20.63 -2.75
C VAL A 78 -14.83 -19.17 -2.48
N VAL A 79 -14.47 -18.41 -3.51
CA VAL A 79 -14.23 -16.96 -3.41
C VAL A 79 -15.25 -16.22 -4.24
N LEU A 80 -16.06 -15.41 -3.57
CA LEU A 80 -17.20 -14.69 -4.10
C LEU A 80 -17.08 -13.20 -3.77
N ARG A 81 -17.89 -12.40 -4.46
CA ARG A 81 -18.10 -10.98 -4.17
C ARG A 81 -19.56 -10.76 -3.76
N ARG A 82 -19.77 -9.92 -2.76
CA ARG A 82 -21.11 -9.51 -2.27
C ARG A 82 -21.91 -8.81 -3.37
N GLY A 83 -23.23 -8.73 -3.24
CA GLY A 83 -24.10 -8.21 -4.32
C GLY A 83 -24.13 -9.06 -5.59
N GLY A 84 -23.42 -10.20 -5.63
CA GLY A 84 -23.42 -11.15 -6.74
C GLY A 84 -24.32 -12.36 -6.47
N MET A 85 -24.54 -13.17 -7.50
CA MET A 85 -25.24 -14.45 -7.39
C MET A 85 -24.28 -15.60 -7.65
N PHE A 86 -24.36 -16.63 -6.82
CA PHE A 86 -23.56 -17.85 -7.00
C PHE A 86 -24.44 -19.09 -7.04
N SER A 87 -23.98 -20.12 -7.74
CA SER A 87 -24.68 -21.38 -7.95
C SER A 87 -24.09 -22.49 -7.07
N MET A 88 -24.95 -23.34 -6.53
CA MET A 88 -24.56 -24.55 -5.80
C MET A 88 -25.47 -25.70 -6.19
N VAL A 89 -24.93 -26.92 -6.23
CA VAL A 89 -25.67 -28.14 -6.53
C VAL A 89 -25.83 -28.96 -5.26
N VAL A 90 -27.07 -29.21 -4.86
CA VAL A 90 -27.40 -30.04 -3.71
C VAL A 90 -27.90 -31.38 -4.20
N GLU A 91 -27.26 -32.46 -3.77
CA GLU A 91 -27.69 -33.83 -4.06
C GLU A 91 -28.41 -34.43 -2.85
N LEU A 92 -29.60 -34.98 -3.10
CA LEU A 92 -30.36 -35.73 -2.11
C LEU A 92 -30.25 -37.24 -2.34
N ASN A 93 -30.56 -38.04 -1.33
CA ASN A 93 -30.61 -39.51 -1.46
C ASN A 93 -31.77 -39.99 -2.35
N GLN A 94 -32.75 -39.14 -2.63
CA GLN A 94 -33.97 -39.42 -3.40
C GLN A 94 -34.27 -38.31 -4.42
N GLN A 95 -35.31 -38.48 -5.24
CA GLN A 95 -35.70 -37.50 -6.25
C GLN A 95 -36.05 -36.15 -5.60
N VAL A 96 -35.50 -35.08 -6.15
CA VAL A 96 -35.72 -33.71 -5.70
C VAL A 96 -37.06 -33.21 -6.22
N ASN A 97 -37.85 -32.63 -5.32
CA ASN A 97 -39.03 -31.83 -5.58
C ASN A 97 -39.16 -30.80 -4.45
N LEU A 98 -38.41 -29.70 -4.56
CA LEU A 98 -38.36 -28.66 -3.52
C LEU A 98 -39.63 -27.80 -3.50
N SER A 99 -40.43 -27.83 -4.56
CA SER A 99 -41.69 -27.07 -4.65
C SER A 99 -42.83 -27.71 -3.84
N ALA A 100 -42.91 -29.05 -3.82
CA ALA A 100 -44.06 -29.77 -3.27
C ALA A 100 -43.74 -30.74 -2.12
N GLU A 101 -42.61 -31.44 -2.17
CA GLU A 101 -42.35 -32.57 -1.25
C GLU A 101 -41.34 -32.25 -0.16
N GLN A 102 -40.18 -31.69 -0.53
CA GLN A 102 -39.10 -31.42 0.41
C GLN A 102 -38.98 -29.93 0.72
N GLN A 103 -38.47 -29.65 1.91
CA GLN A 103 -38.14 -28.32 2.37
C GLN A 103 -36.64 -28.28 2.63
N LEU A 104 -35.92 -27.51 1.82
CA LEU A 104 -34.49 -27.27 1.99
C LEU A 104 -34.30 -25.87 2.59
N LYS A 105 -33.46 -25.78 3.62
CA LYS A 105 -33.02 -24.52 4.22
C LYS A 105 -31.51 -24.41 4.14
N LEU A 106 -31.02 -23.24 3.75
CA LEU A 106 -29.60 -22.92 3.75
C LEU A 106 -29.32 -21.90 4.86
N TYR A 107 -28.22 -22.12 5.56
CA TYR A 107 -27.75 -21.27 6.65
C TYR A 107 -26.36 -20.76 6.33
N PHE A 108 -26.23 -19.46 6.11
CA PHE A 108 -24.93 -18.78 6.00
C PHE A 108 -24.70 -18.04 7.31
N SER A 109 -23.55 -18.25 7.96
CA SER A 109 -23.26 -17.68 9.27
C SER A 109 -21.87 -17.06 9.30
N PHE A 110 -21.78 -15.83 9.81
CA PHE A 110 -20.57 -15.03 9.89
C PHE A 110 -20.25 -14.58 11.31
N GLY A 111 -18.97 -14.64 11.66
CA GLY A 111 -18.46 -14.21 12.96
C GLY A 111 -18.91 -15.09 14.13
N PRO A 112 -18.51 -14.73 15.37
CA PRO A 112 -18.70 -15.58 16.55
C PRO A 112 -20.14 -15.60 17.08
N ARG A 113 -20.96 -14.61 16.71
CA ARG A 113 -22.37 -14.50 17.13
C ARG A 113 -23.27 -14.14 15.94
N PRO A 114 -23.46 -15.08 14.99
CA PRO A 114 -24.28 -14.85 13.80
C PRO A 114 -25.70 -14.41 14.16
N ASN A 115 -26.20 -13.37 13.50
CA ASN A 115 -27.54 -12.84 13.73
C ASN A 115 -28.15 -12.24 12.46
N VAL A 116 -29.38 -12.65 12.15
CA VAL A 116 -30.11 -12.21 10.94
C VAL A 116 -30.32 -10.69 10.91
N LYS A 117 -30.74 -10.08 12.03
CA LYS A 117 -30.99 -8.63 12.09
C LYS A 117 -29.72 -7.79 11.98
N LYS A 118 -28.55 -8.39 12.22
CA LYS A 118 -27.25 -7.74 12.10
C LYS A 118 -26.57 -8.01 10.76
N GLY A 119 -27.24 -8.68 9.82
CA GLY A 119 -26.66 -9.06 8.54
C GLY A 119 -25.54 -10.10 8.62
N THR A 120 -25.32 -10.74 9.77
CA THR A 120 -24.25 -11.75 10.00
C THR A 120 -24.76 -13.18 9.91
N GLN A 121 -26.03 -13.37 9.54
CA GLN A 121 -26.61 -14.69 9.31
C GLN A 121 -27.72 -14.62 8.26
N ALA A 122 -27.72 -15.56 7.31
CA ALA A 122 -28.81 -15.73 6.35
C ALA A 122 -29.53 -17.05 6.60
N HIS A 123 -30.86 -17.02 6.68
CA HIS A 123 -31.73 -18.19 6.73
C HIS A 123 -32.56 -18.22 5.46
N LEU A 124 -32.17 -19.07 4.51
CA LEU A 124 -32.77 -19.11 3.18
C LEU A 124 -33.65 -20.36 3.06
N LEU A 125 -34.95 -20.15 2.86
CA LEU A 125 -35.89 -21.21 2.57
C LEU A 125 -35.98 -21.43 1.06
N VAL A 126 -35.57 -22.59 0.58
CA VAL A 126 -35.64 -22.95 -0.84
C VAL A 126 -37.04 -23.50 -1.11
N SER A 127 -37.95 -22.62 -1.51
CA SER A 127 -39.38 -22.92 -1.64
C SER A 127 -39.79 -23.46 -3.03
N GLY A 128 -38.83 -23.68 -3.93
CA GLY A 128 -39.09 -24.05 -5.33
C GLY A 128 -39.31 -22.85 -6.26
N LYS A 129 -39.17 -21.61 -5.77
CA LYS A 129 -39.29 -20.42 -6.62
C LYS A 129 -38.15 -20.35 -7.64
N THR A 130 -38.44 -19.84 -8.84
CA THR A 130 -37.50 -19.78 -9.97
C THR A 130 -36.97 -18.38 -10.25
N THR A 131 -37.37 -17.39 -9.44
CA THR A 131 -36.96 -15.98 -9.57
C THR A 131 -36.50 -15.42 -8.23
N ILE A 132 -35.61 -14.44 -8.28
CA ILE A 132 -35.26 -13.60 -7.14
C ILE A 132 -36.32 -12.50 -7.01
N GLU A 133 -36.78 -12.25 -5.79
CA GLU A 133 -37.92 -11.37 -5.51
C GLU A 133 -37.55 -10.23 -4.56
N LYS A 134 -36.47 -10.38 -3.78
CA LYS A 134 -36.01 -9.34 -2.85
C LYS A 134 -35.04 -8.37 -3.51
N THR A 135 -34.81 -7.23 -2.85
CA THR A 135 -33.87 -6.20 -3.32
C THR A 135 -32.42 -6.69 -3.19
N HIS A 136 -31.49 -5.94 -3.78
CA HIS A 136 -30.06 -6.25 -3.74
C HIS A 136 -29.44 -6.19 -2.33
N ASP A 137 -30.16 -5.62 -1.35
CA ASP A 137 -29.75 -5.54 0.06
C ASP A 137 -30.12 -6.80 0.86
N ASP A 138 -30.84 -7.75 0.24
CA ASP A 138 -31.37 -8.91 0.92
C ASP A 138 -30.81 -10.22 0.37
N TRP A 139 -30.60 -11.17 1.29
CA TRP A 139 -30.34 -12.55 0.93
C TRP A 139 -31.60 -13.14 0.31
N ASP A 140 -31.45 -13.74 -0.87
CA ASP A 140 -32.52 -14.44 -1.56
C ASP A 140 -32.00 -15.69 -2.28
N VAL A 141 -32.91 -16.60 -2.65
CA VAL A 141 -32.56 -17.88 -3.24
C VAL A 141 -33.60 -18.33 -4.26
N LYS A 142 -33.16 -18.89 -5.39
CA LYS A 142 -34.04 -19.53 -6.36
C LYS A 142 -33.53 -20.91 -6.77
N VAL A 143 -34.43 -21.74 -7.27
CA VAL A 143 -34.12 -23.02 -7.89
C VAL A 143 -33.93 -22.78 -9.38
N ALA A 144 -32.71 -23.01 -9.87
CA ALA A 144 -32.37 -22.87 -11.29
C ALA A 144 -32.73 -24.13 -12.08
N LYS A 145 -32.52 -25.31 -11.50
CA LYS A 145 -32.79 -26.60 -12.15
C LYS A 145 -33.02 -27.70 -11.12
N GLU A 146 -33.96 -28.59 -11.38
CA GLU A 146 -34.09 -29.88 -10.69
C GLU A 146 -33.86 -30.99 -11.71
N ASN A 147 -33.00 -31.96 -11.39
CA ASN A 147 -32.71 -33.08 -12.27
C ASN A 147 -32.48 -34.36 -11.45
N GLY A 148 -33.47 -35.26 -11.45
CA GLY A 148 -33.40 -36.50 -10.68
C GLY A 148 -33.19 -36.21 -9.19
N LYS A 149 -32.01 -36.56 -8.67
CA LYS A 149 -31.63 -36.37 -7.26
C LYS A 149 -30.91 -35.06 -6.96
N GLN A 150 -30.68 -34.21 -7.96
CA GLN A 150 -29.88 -32.99 -7.83
C GLN A 150 -30.75 -31.75 -8.04
N ALA A 151 -30.49 -30.72 -7.22
CA ALA A 151 -31.06 -29.39 -7.35
C ALA A 151 -29.94 -28.38 -7.54
N THR A 152 -29.97 -27.61 -8.62
CA THR A 152 -29.12 -26.42 -8.80
C THR A 152 -29.84 -25.22 -8.21
N ILE A 153 -29.19 -24.58 -7.25
CA ILE A 153 -29.71 -23.48 -6.46
C ILE A 153 -28.82 -22.26 -6.70
N GLU A 154 -29.44 -21.12 -6.99
CA GLU A 154 -28.75 -19.84 -7.11
C GLU A 154 -29.10 -18.96 -5.92
N VAL A 155 -28.07 -18.44 -5.26
CA VAL A 155 -28.18 -17.62 -4.05
C VAL A 155 -27.72 -16.20 -4.36
N GLN A 156 -28.55 -15.21 -4.01
CA GLN A 156 -28.20 -13.79 -4.04
C GLN A 156 -27.56 -13.39 -2.71
N ILE A 157 -26.40 -12.73 -2.78
CA ILE A 157 -25.70 -12.15 -1.65
C ILE A 157 -26.06 -10.65 -1.56
N PRO A 158 -26.43 -10.09 -0.39
CA PRO A 158 -26.58 -8.66 -0.20
C PRO A 158 -25.37 -7.84 -0.61
N THR A 159 -25.56 -6.61 -1.05
CA THR A 159 -24.50 -5.64 -1.36
C THR A 159 -23.78 -5.14 -0.11
N ASP A 160 -24.39 -5.23 1.07
CA ASP A 160 -23.82 -4.81 2.36
C ASP A 160 -23.27 -5.99 3.18
N ALA A 161 -23.28 -7.21 2.62
CA ALA A 161 -22.86 -8.41 3.35
C ALA A 161 -21.45 -8.25 3.92
N PRO A 162 -21.22 -8.60 5.21
CA PRO A 162 -19.90 -8.57 5.83
C PRO A 162 -18.83 -9.33 5.04
N VAL A 163 -17.69 -8.67 4.81
CA VAL A 163 -16.54 -9.26 4.14
C VAL A 163 -15.79 -10.20 5.08
N GLY A 164 -15.52 -11.40 4.59
CA GLY A 164 -14.72 -12.40 5.28
C GLY A 164 -15.14 -13.84 4.97
N VAL A 165 -14.82 -14.76 5.88
CA VAL A 165 -15.13 -16.20 5.73
C VAL A 165 -16.47 -16.54 6.36
N TRP A 166 -17.39 -17.04 5.55
CA TRP A 166 -18.70 -17.49 5.95
C TRP A 166 -18.74 -19.01 6.08
N SER A 167 -19.43 -19.48 7.12
CA SER A 167 -19.73 -20.90 7.32
C SER A 167 -21.10 -21.24 6.74
N VAL A 168 -21.24 -22.45 6.19
CA VAL A 168 -22.46 -22.91 5.54
C VAL A 168 -23.00 -24.18 6.19
N ALA A 169 -24.31 -24.25 6.35
CA ALA A 169 -25.03 -25.47 6.67
C ALA A 169 -26.31 -25.58 5.84
N ALA A 170 -26.78 -26.80 5.61
CA ALA A 170 -28.02 -27.07 4.92
C ALA A 170 -28.87 -28.07 5.71
N GLU A 171 -30.17 -27.80 5.82
CA GLU A 171 -31.15 -28.67 6.46
C GLU A 171 -32.18 -29.10 5.42
N VAL A 172 -32.44 -30.39 5.31
CA VAL A 172 -33.57 -30.91 4.53
C VAL A 172 -34.56 -31.64 5.42
N SER A 173 -35.85 -31.43 5.17
CA SER A 173 -36.96 -32.13 5.80
C SER A 173 -38.11 -32.33 4.82
N ARG A 174 -39.10 -33.16 5.17
CA ARG A 174 -40.37 -33.24 4.42
C ARG A 174 -41.24 -32.00 4.69
N ARG A 175 -41.94 -31.52 3.66
CA ARG A 175 -42.97 -30.49 3.81
C ARG A 175 -44.17 -31.04 4.56
N ASN A 176 -44.85 -30.17 5.31
CA ASN A 176 -46.11 -30.47 6.02
C ASN A 176 -46.05 -31.65 7.01
N GLN A 177 -44.86 -32.09 7.40
CA GLN A 177 -44.64 -33.11 8.44
C GLN A 177 -43.66 -32.55 9.48
N PRO A 178 -44.14 -31.75 10.46
CA PRO A 178 -43.27 -31.09 11.44
C PRO A 178 -42.47 -32.07 12.31
N GLU A 179 -43.00 -33.29 12.48
CA GLU A 179 -42.40 -34.40 13.24
C GLU A 179 -41.41 -35.24 12.42
N ALA A 180 -41.30 -35.01 11.11
CA ALA A 180 -40.36 -35.76 10.26
C ALA A 180 -38.90 -35.47 10.65
N GLU A 181 -38.06 -36.49 10.54
CA GLU A 181 -36.63 -36.40 10.84
C GLU A 181 -35.98 -35.32 9.96
N ARG A 182 -35.26 -34.39 10.59
CA ARG A 182 -34.52 -33.33 9.89
C ARG A 182 -33.08 -33.76 9.69
N HIS A 183 -32.58 -33.64 8.47
CA HIS A 183 -31.18 -33.89 8.19
C HIS A 183 -30.42 -32.58 8.03
N LEU A 184 -29.73 -32.17 9.09
CA LEU A 184 -28.83 -31.02 9.09
C LEU A 184 -27.40 -31.47 8.76
N ARG A 185 -26.81 -30.85 7.74
CA ARG A 185 -25.41 -31.04 7.37
C ARG A 185 -24.66 -29.72 7.45
N ARG A 186 -23.50 -29.74 8.11
CA ARG A 186 -22.55 -28.62 8.14
C ARG A 186 -21.43 -28.92 7.15
N PHE A 187 -20.91 -27.88 6.52
CA PHE A 187 -19.82 -28.00 5.55
C PHE A 187 -18.57 -27.33 6.11
N ASP A 188 -17.42 -27.97 5.92
CA ASP A 188 -16.11 -27.36 6.21
C ASP A 188 -15.64 -26.44 5.07
N THR A 189 -16.49 -26.19 4.07
CA THR A 189 -16.23 -25.27 2.97
C THR A 189 -16.06 -23.83 3.48
N HIS A 190 -14.94 -23.21 3.10
CA HIS A 190 -14.65 -21.81 3.33
C HIS A 190 -15.28 -20.95 2.22
N VAL A 191 -16.33 -20.20 2.53
CA VAL A 191 -16.96 -19.27 1.59
C VAL A 191 -16.46 -17.86 1.87
N TYR A 192 -15.49 -17.40 1.09
CA TYR A 192 -14.99 -16.03 1.15
C TYR A 192 -15.98 -15.11 0.42
N ILE A 193 -16.48 -14.10 1.11
CA ILE A 193 -17.29 -13.02 0.51
C ILE A 193 -16.47 -11.74 0.58
N LEU A 194 -16.19 -11.14 -0.57
CA LEU A 194 -15.36 -9.94 -0.76
C LEU A 194 -16.22 -8.72 -1.18
N PHE A 195 -15.62 -7.54 -1.17
CA PHE A 195 -16.21 -6.33 -1.77
C PHE A 195 -16.39 -6.49 -3.29
N ASN A 196 -17.36 -5.77 -3.86
CA ASN A 196 -17.74 -5.88 -5.25
C ASN A 196 -17.68 -4.57 -6.06
N PRO A 197 -16.51 -4.23 -6.62
CA PRO A 197 -16.33 -3.07 -7.50
C PRO A 197 -17.13 -3.09 -8.80
N TRP A 198 -17.74 -4.22 -9.16
CA TRP A 198 -18.55 -4.38 -10.38
C TRP A 198 -20.04 -4.13 -10.14
N ASN A 199 -20.50 -4.07 -8.89
CA ASN A 199 -21.92 -3.87 -8.56
C ASN A 199 -22.18 -2.40 -8.21
N GLU A 200 -23.09 -1.74 -8.93
CA GLU A 200 -23.42 -0.32 -8.77
C GLU A 200 -24.00 0.08 -7.39
N ASN A 201 -24.52 -0.90 -6.66
CA ASN A 201 -25.09 -0.71 -5.32
C ASN A 201 -24.08 -1.02 -4.20
N ASP A 202 -22.86 -1.46 -4.54
CA ASP A 202 -21.79 -1.65 -3.57
C ASP A 202 -21.10 -0.31 -3.29
N GLY A 203 -20.81 -0.03 -2.01
CA GLY A 203 -20.03 1.16 -1.62
C GLY A 203 -18.62 1.24 -2.22
N THR A 204 -18.12 0.19 -2.85
CA THR A 204 -16.82 0.13 -3.55
C THR A 204 -16.95 0.14 -5.08
N TYR A 205 -18.14 0.40 -5.63
CA TYR A 205 -18.39 0.42 -7.07
C TYR A 205 -17.45 1.36 -7.82
N LEU A 206 -16.73 0.83 -8.81
CA LEU A 206 -15.85 1.58 -9.70
C LEU A 206 -16.32 1.35 -11.14
N PRO A 207 -16.98 2.33 -11.79
CA PRO A 207 -17.66 2.11 -13.07
C PRO A 207 -16.71 1.81 -14.23
N GLU A 208 -15.50 2.36 -14.18
CA GLU A 208 -14.53 2.30 -15.27
C GLU A 208 -13.77 0.96 -15.30
N GLU A 209 -13.96 0.19 -16.38
CA GLU A 209 -13.34 -1.13 -16.54
C GLU A 209 -11.82 -1.08 -16.46
N LEU A 210 -11.17 -0.11 -17.13
CA LEU A 210 -9.71 0.05 -17.08
C LEU A 210 -9.20 0.27 -15.65
N MET A 211 -9.95 1.03 -14.85
CA MET A 211 -9.62 1.32 -13.46
C MET A 211 -9.84 0.08 -12.58
N ARG A 212 -10.87 -0.74 -12.84
CA ARG A 212 -11.05 -2.05 -12.16
C ARG A 212 -9.92 -3.01 -12.47
N GLN A 213 -9.48 -3.07 -13.73
CA GLN A 213 -8.33 -3.88 -14.13
C GLN A 213 -7.07 -3.45 -13.38
N GLU A 214 -6.79 -2.14 -13.31
CA GLU A 214 -5.61 -1.62 -12.62
C GLU A 214 -5.68 -1.76 -11.09
N TYR A 215 -6.77 -1.29 -10.48
CA TYR A 215 -6.84 -1.06 -9.03
C TYR A 215 -7.43 -2.22 -8.23
N VAL A 216 -7.84 -3.29 -8.91
CA VAL A 216 -8.30 -4.55 -8.27
C VAL A 216 -7.51 -5.74 -8.79
N LEU A 217 -7.39 -5.87 -10.12
CA LEU A 217 -6.89 -7.10 -10.74
C LEU A 217 -5.38 -7.10 -11.05
N GLU A 218 -4.72 -5.98 -11.22
CA GLU A 218 -3.27 -5.97 -11.45
C GLU A 218 -2.51 -6.34 -10.16
N ASP A 219 -1.63 -7.34 -10.23
CA ASP A 219 -0.90 -7.90 -9.10
C ASP A 219 0.59 -7.54 -9.08
N VAL A 220 1.03 -6.73 -10.04
CA VAL A 220 2.34 -6.07 -10.02
C VAL A 220 2.17 -4.57 -10.23
N GLY A 221 2.67 -3.79 -9.28
CA GLY A 221 2.59 -2.34 -9.30
C GLY A 221 3.94 -1.65 -9.28
N LYS A 222 3.89 -0.36 -8.98
CA LYS A 222 5.05 0.51 -8.89
C LYS A 222 4.86 1.47 -7.71
N VAL A 223 5.95 1.74 -7.01
CA VAL A 223 6.06 2.77 -5.99
C VAL A 223 7.06 3.81 -6.49
N PHE A 224 6.67 5.07 -6.54
CA PHE A 224 7.61 6.13 -6.86
C PHE A 224 8.44 6.48 -5.62
N VAL A 225 9.73 6.69 -5.80
CA VAL A 225 10.69 7.07 -4.76
C VAL A 225 11.70 8.06 -5.34
N GLY A 226 12.57 8.63 -4.50
CA GLY A 226 13.58 9.62 -4.89
C GLY A 226 13.26 10.99 -4.30
N SER A 227 13.71 12.06 -4.94
CA SER A 227 13.45 13.45 -4.52
C SER A 227 12.71 14.22 -5.62
N TYR A 228 12.02 15.30 -5.27
CA TYR A 228 11.51 16.22 -6.30
C TYR A 228 12.70 16.98 -6.94
N PRO A 229 12.70 17.23 -8.27
CA PRO A 229 11.70 16.79 -9.26
C PRO A 229 11.97 15.42 -9.89
N HIS A 230 13.06 14.75 -9.49
CA HIS A 230 13.59 13.55 -10.13
C HIS A 230 13.16 12.27 -9.41
N THR A 231 12.10 11.67 -9.93
CA THR A 231 11.47 10.49 -9.35
C THR A 231 11.81 9.22 -10.15
N ARG A 232 11.95 8.09 -9.44
CA ARG A 232 12.10 6.77 -10.05
C ARG A 232 11.02 5.82 -9.60
N GLY A 233 10.67 4.89 -10.47
CA GLY A 233 9.65 3.88 -10.21
C GLY A 233 10.26 2.56 -9.78
N ARG A 234 9.98 2.11 -8.56
CA ARG A 234 10.34 0.79 -8.07
C ARG A 234 9.18 -0.18 -8.28
N HIS A 235 9.42 -1.28 -8.99
CA HIS A 235 8.42 -2.35 -9.12
C HIS A 235 8.15 -3.06 -7.80
N TRP A 236 6.90 -3.46 -7.61
CA TRP A 236 6.46 -4.22 -6.45
C TRP A 236 5.49 -5.33 -6.86
N ALA A 237 5.78 -6.56 -6.45
CA ALA A 237 4.87 -7.68 -6.59
C ALA A 237 3.83 -7.65 -5.45
N PHE A 238 2.62 -7.14 -5.70
CA PHE A 238 1.54 -7.17 -4.72
C PHE A 238 1.12 -8.62 -4.46
N GLY A 239 0.88 -9.39 -5.53
CA GLY A 239 0.63 -10.82 -5.42
C GLY A 239 -0.64 -11.19 -4.66
N GLN A 240 -1.69 -10.36 -4.72
CA GLN A 240 -2.92 -10.51 -3.93
C GLN A 240 -3.67 -11.83 -4.14
N PHE A 241 -3.36 -12.56 -5.21
CA PHE A 241 -3.98 -13.83 -5.56
C PHE A 241 -3.23 -15.07 -5.05
N ASP A 242 -2.02 -14.90 -4.49
CA ASP A 242 -1.26 -15.99 -3.89
C ASP A 242 -2.04 -16.58 -2.70
N ASP A 243 -1.95 -17.91 -2.52
CA ASP A 243 -2.75 -18.64 -1.52
C ASP A 243 -2.54 -18.19 -0.06
N ALA A 244 -1.43 -17.50 0.24
CA ALA A 244 -1.12 -17.02 1.59
C ALA A 244 -1.78 -15.68 1.90
N VAL A 245 -2.14 -14.89 0.89
CA VAL A 245 -2.55 -13.49 1.08
C VAL A 245 -3.95 -13.39 1.68
N LEU A 246 -4.95 -14.01 1.05
CA LEU A 246 -6.33 -13.88 1.52
C LEU A 246 -6.52 -14.40 2.96
N PRO A 247 -5.93 -15.56 3.37
CA PRO A 247 -5.99 -16.00 4.77
C PRO A 247 -5.28 -15.02 5.74
N ALA A 248 -4.14 -14.44 5.34
CA ALA A 248 -3.47 -13.41 6.13
C ALA A 248 -4.34 -12.15 6.29
N CYS A 249 -5.04 -11.72 5.24
CA CYS A 249 -6.02 -10.63 5.32
C CYS A 249 -7.13 -10.93 6.34
N MET A 250 -7.67 -12.15 6.33
CA MET A 250 -8.68 -12.57 7.31
C MET A 250 -8.15 -12.52 8.74
N LEU A 251 -6.92 -13.00 8.97
CA LEU A 251 -6.29 -12.95 10.28
C LEU A 251 -6.11 -11.51 10.79
N LEU A 252 -5.71 -10.58 9.91
CA LEU A 252 -5.60 -9.16 10.25
C LEU A 252 -6.96 -8.54 10.59
N LEU A 253 -8.00 -8.82 9.81
CA LEU A 253 -9.35 -8.33 10.08
C LEU A 253 -9.92 -8.90 11.39
N GLU A 254 -9.64 -10.15 11.73
CA GLU A 254 -10.02 -10.72 13.03
C GLU A 254 -9.31 -10.03 14.20
N ARG A 255 -8.01 -9.72 14.04
CA ARG A 255 -7.22 -9.02 15.07
C ARG A 255 -7.58 -7.54 15.22
N SER A 256 -8.12 -6.91 14.17
CA SER A 256 -8.50 -5.49 14.18
C SER A 256 -9.56 -5.10 15.22
N GLY A 257 -10.29 -6.09 15.75
CA GLY A 257 -11.42 -5.82 16.66
C GLY A 257 -12.65 -5.22 15.97
N VAL A 258 -12.64 -5.03 14.64
CA VAL A 258 -13.84 -4.61 13.90
C VAL A 258 -14.91 -5.68 14.05
N LYS A 259 -16.05 -5.24 14.61
CA LYS A 259 -17.23 -6.09 14.82
C LYS A 259 -17.66 -6.74 13.51
N ALA A 260 -18.10 -8.00 13.59
CA ALA A 260 -18.50 -8.78 12.41
C ALA A 260 -19.53 -8.04 11.54
N GLU A 261 -20.56 -7.45 12.14
CA GLU A 261 -21.59 -6.66 11.44
C GLU A 261 -21.05 -5.38 10.77
N ALA A 262 -19.90 -4.87 11.22
CA ALA A 262 -19.28 -3.67 10.68
C ALA A 262 -18.31 -3.96 9.52
N ARG A 263 -18.03 -5.23 9.22
CA ARG A 263 -17.11 -5.60 8.12
C ARG A 263 -17.73 -5.49 6.73
N GLY A 264 -19.01 -5.13 6.64
CA GLY A 264 -19.65 -4.72 5.39
C GLY A 264 -19.40 -3.24 5.04
N ASP A 265 -18.86 -2.45 5.97
CA ASP A 265 -18.64 -1.02 5.78
C ASP A 265 -17.19 -0.76 5.30
N PRO A 266 -16.97 -0.31 4.05
CA PRO A 266 -15.64 -0.05 3.53
C PRO A 266 -14.91 1.07 4.30
N VAL A 267 -15.63 2.03 4.91
CA VAL A 267 -15.04 3.11 5.72
C VAL A 267 -14.41 2.52 6.99
N ARG A 268 -15.13 1.63 7.67
CA ARG A 268 -14.61 0.98 8.89
C ARG A 268 -13.51 -0.03 8.60
N VAL A 269 -13.66 -0.80 7.51
CA VAL A 269 -12.63 -1.76 7.09
C VAL A 269 -11.35 -1.04 6.69
N SER A 270 -11.42 0.00 5.87
CA SER A 270 -10.21 0.75 5.45
C SER A 270 -9.47 1.39 6.62
N ARG A 271 -10.17 2.02 7.57
CA ARG A 271 -9.57 2.55 8.80
C ARG A 271 -8.91 1.47 9.65
N ALA A 272 -9.55 0.32 9.78
CA ALA A 272 -8.98 -0.80 10.53
C ALA A 272 -7.75 -1.40 9.84
N LEU A 273 -7.71 -1.42 8.51
CA LEU A 273 -6.55 -1.88 7.76
C LEU A 273 -5.36 -0.94 7.89
N SER A 274 -5.58 0.39 7.90
CA SER A 274 -4.50 1.35 8.12
C SER A 274 -3.85 1.14 9.50
N LYS A 275 -4.65 0.81 10.52
CA LYS A 275 -4.14 0.37 11.83
C LYS A 275 -3.39 -0.97 11.79
N MET A 276 -4.01 -2.01 11.20
CA MET A 276 -3.52 -3.39 11.33
C MET A 276 -2.29 -3.71 10.48
N VAL A 277 -1.94 -2.87 9.52
CA VAL A 277 -0.73 -3.08 8.72
C VAL A 277 0.53 -2.67 9.49
N ASN A 278 0.44 -1.76 10.46
CA ASN A 278 1.53 -1.51 11.41
C ASN A 278 1.38 -2.33 12.71
N SER A 279 2.46 -2.49 13.44
CA SER A 279 2.51 -3.32 14.66
C SER A 279 2.39 -2.54 15.97
N ASN A 280 2.30 -1.22 15.93
CA ASN A 280 2.53 -0.35 17.09
C ASN A 280 1.58 -0.64 18.25
N ASP A 281 0.29 -0.87 17.95
CA ASP A 281 -0.74 -1.07 18.98
C ASP A 281 -1.21 -2.53 19.10
N ASP A 282 -1.51 -3.18 17.96
CA ASP A 282 -2.26 -4.45 17.94
C ASP A 282 -1.44 -5.65 17.41
N SER A 283 -0.11 -5.55 17.40
CA SER A 283 0.77 -6.59 16.82
C SER A 283 0.35 -6.97 15.38
N GLY A 284 0.07 -5.95 14.57
CA GLY A 284 -0.30 -6.06 13.17
C GLY A 284 0.83 -6.58 12.27
N LEU A 285 0.76 -6.27 10.98
CA LEU A 285 1.57 -6.95 9.97
C LEU A 285 3.07 -6.64 10.07
N LEU A 286 3.47 -5.37 10.12
CA LEU A 286 4.85 -4.91 9.95
C LEU A 286 5.35 -4.08 11.14
N VAL A 287 6.60 -4.30 11.51
CA VAL A 287 7.35 -3.44 12.45
C VAL A 287 8.08 -2.36 11.66
N GLY A 288 7.85 -1.09 12.01
CA GLY A 288 8.53 0.05 11.38
C GLY A 288 9.94 0.27 11.94
N LYS A 289 10.92 0.61 11.08
CA LYS A 289 12.29 0.97 11.52
C LYS A 289 13.01 1.85 10.49
N TRP A 290 13.65 2.92 10.95
CA TRP A 290 14.27 3.98 10.13
C TRP A 290 15.71 4.35 10.54
N ASP A 291 16.29 3.66 11.51
CA ASP A 291 17.62 3.98 12.07
C ASP A 291 18.81 3.41 11.25
N GLY A 292 18.54 2.66 10.19
CA GLY A 292 19.55 2.01 9.35
C GLY A 292 20.08 0.66 9.88
N GLU A 293 19.66 0.22 11.07
CA GLU A 293 20.16 -1.01 11.70
C GLU A 293 19.13 -2.15 11.59
N TYR A 294 19.39 -3.15 10.74
CA TYR A 294 18.40 -4.19 10.43
C TYR A 294 18.92 -5.63 10.64
N GLU A 295 19.91 -5.84 11.51
CA GLU A 295 20.57 -7.15 11.68
C GLU A 295 19.65 -8.26 12.20
N ASP A 296 18.66 -7.91 13.04
CA ASP A 296 17.69 -8.83 13.62
C ASP A 296 16.42 -9.02 12.76
N GLY A 297 16.39 -8.44 11.56
CA GLY A 297 15.27 -8.51 10.64
C GLY A 297 15.70 -8.40 9.18
N ARG A 298 14.80 -7.89 8.34
CA ARG A 298 15.12 -7.56 6.96
C ARG A 298 15.06 -6.07 6.74
N ALA A 299 16.12 -5.53 6.16
CA ALA A 299 16.17 -4.15 5.70
C ALA A 299 14.97 -3.86 4.77
N PRO A 300 14.18 -2.79 5.02
CA PRO A 300 13.00 -2.43 4.24
C PRO A 300 13.25 -2.39 2.73
N ALA A 301 14.41 -1.88 2.32
CA ALA A 301 14.78 -1.76 0.91
C ALA A 301 15.05 -3.11 0.21
N LYS A 302 15.15 -4.23 0.92
CA LYS A 302 15.35 -5.57 0.34
C LYS A 302 14.05 -6.29 -0.02
N TRP A 303 12.87 -5.75 0.33
CA TRP A 303 11.59 -6.34 -0.05
C TRP A 303 11.26 -6.05 -1.52
N ILE A 304 10.79 -7.05 -2.26
CA ILE A 304 10.40 -6.89 -3.68
C ILE A 304 8.90 -7.11 -3.92
N GLY A 305 8.18 -7.53 -2.88
CA GLY A 305 6.78 -7.90 -2.95
C GLY A 305 6.17 -8.20 -1.58
N SER A 306 4.85 -8.32 -1.53
CA SER A 306 4.08 -8.53 -0.30
C SER A 306 3.95 -10.00 0.09
N ILE A 307 4.11 -10.94 -0.86
CA ILE A 307 3.85 -12.37 -0.64
C ILE A 307 4.69 -12.92 0.53
N GLU A 308 6.01 -12.69 0.52
CA GLU A 308 6.91 -13.19 1.57
C GLU A 308 6.58 -12.61 2.96
N ILE A 309 6.10 -11.36 3.01
CA ILE A 309 5.67 -10.70 4.25
C ILE A 309 4.39 -11.36 4.78
N MET A 310 3.37 -11.51 3.92
CA MET A 310 2.08 -12.10 4.28
C MET A 310 2.22 -13.57 4.69
N GLU A 311 3.01 -14.36 3.96
CA GLU A 311 3.30 -15.75 4.28
C GLU A 311 4.06 -15.88 5.62
N THR A 312 5.05 -15.02 5.85
CA THR A 312 5.80 -15.02 7.11
C THR A 312 4.90 -14.66 8.29
N TYR A 313 4.05 -13.65 8.13
CA TYR A 313 3.08 -13.26 9.14
C TYR A 313 2.08 -14.39 9.42
N LEU A 314 1.54 -15.03 8.38
CA LEU A 314 0.59 -16.15 8.53
C LEU A 314 1.22 -17.33 9.27
N ARG A 315 2.46 -17.69 8.92
CA ARG A 315 3.21 -18.81 9.52
C ARG A 315 3.61 -18.55 10.96
N THR A 316 4.18 -17.37 11.24
CA THR A 316 4.74 -17.04 12.56
C THR A 316 3.71 -16.45 13.51
N ARG A 317 2.65 -15.85 12.95
CA ARG A 317 1.61 -15.07 13.65
C ARG A 317 2.15 -13.86 14.41
N GLN A 318 3.37 -13.44 14.08
CA GLN A 318 4.10 -12.32 14.64
C GLN A 318 4.35 -11.27 13.58
N SER A 319 4.45 -10.00 14.00
CA SER A 319 4.77 -8.88 13.13
C SER A 319 6.12 -9.09 12.44
N VAL A 320 6.17 -8.74 11.15
CA VAL A 320 7.34 -8.95 10.28
C VAL A 320 8.26 -7.75 10.36
N LYS A 321 9.56 -8.02 10.54
CA LYS A 321 10.62 -7.01 10.63
C LYS A 321 11.37 -6.88 9.30
N TYR A 322 11.56 -5.72 8.68
CA TYR A 322 11.03 -4.38 8.99
C TYR A 322 10.40 -3.73 7.76
N GLY A 323 9.57 -2.71 7.97
CA GLY A 323 8.96 -1.88 6.95
C GLY A 323 9.28 -0.39 7.10
N GLN A 324 9.15 0.32 5.98
CA GLN A 324 9.12 1.79 5.88
C GLN A 324 7.91 2.17 5.02
N CYS A 325 7.58 3.46 4.84
CA CYS A 325 6.28 3.89 4.31
C CYS A 325 5.85 3.16 3.01
N TRP A 326 6.74 3.00 2.04
CA TRP A 326 6.41 2.27 0.80
C TRP A 326 6.12 0.77 1.00
N VAL A 327 6.74 0.14 2.01
CA VAL A 327 6.48 -1.27 2.36
C VAL A 327 5.10 -1.36 3.01
N PHE A 328 4.77 -0.46 3.94
CA PHE A 328 3.43 -0.36 4.54
C PHE A 328 2.38 -0.15 3.46
N ALA A 329 2.57 0.84 2.60
CA ALA A 329 1.62 1.18 1.54
C ALA A 329 1.45 0.06 0.51
N ALA A 330 2.52 -0.66 0.16
CA ALA A 330 2.43 -1.76 -0.79
C ALA A 330 1.74 -2.99 -0.20
N CYS A 331 1.96 -3.30 1.09
CA CYS A 331 1.23 -4.34 1.81
C CYS A 331 -0.25 -3.96 2.01
N LEU A 332 -0.56 -2.71 2.39
CA LEU A 332 -1.92 -2.22 2.50
C LEU A 332 -2.66 -2.28 1.16
N ASN A 333 -2.02 -1.86 0.05
CA ASN A 333 -2.56 -2.01 -1.30
C ASN A 333 -2.90 -3.47 -1.63
N THR A 334 -2.00 -4.39 -1.28
CA THR A 334 -2.21 -5.84 -1.49
C THR A 334 -3.45 -6.32 -0.75
N ILE A 335 -3.62 -5.91 0.51
CA ILE A 335 -4.77 -6.31 1.34
C ILE A 335 -6.07 -5.71 0.80
N CYS A 336 -6.09 -4.42 0.47
CA CYS A 336 -7.27 -3.77 -0.12
C CYS A 336 -7.70 -4.48 -1.42
N ARG A 337 -6.76 -4.74 -2.34
CA ARG A 337 -7.05 -5.44 -3.60
C ARG A 337 -7.53 -6.88 -3.38
N ALA A 338 -6.90 -7.61 -2.45
CA ALA A 338 -7.32 -8.97 -2.06
C ALA A 338 -8.73 -9.01 -1.47
N LEU A 339 -9.16 -7.95 -0.78
CA LEU A 339 -10.51 -7.84 -0.24
C LEU A 339 -11.53 -7.30 -1.24
N GLY A 340 -11.09 -6.88 -2.44
CA GLY A 340 -11.92 -6.30 -3.48
C GLY A 340 -12.16 -4.81 -3.34
N MET A 341 -11.38 -4.08 -2.57
CA MET A 341 -11.44 -2.61 -2.50
C MET A 341 -10.49 -2.04 -3.56
N PRO A 342 -10.97 -1.22 -4.53
CA PRO A 342 -10.09 -0.63 -5.52
C PRO A 342 -9.09 0.31 -4.84
N CYS A 343 -7.81 0.04 -5.03
CA CYS A 343 -6.75 0.74 -4.30
C CYS A 343 -5.52 1.00 -5.19
N ARG A 344 -4.88 2.16 -4.98
CA ARG A 344 -3.62 2.55 -5.61
C ARG A 344 -2.62 3.05 -4.57
N VAL A 345 -1.33 2.89 -4.87
CA VAL A 345 -0.23 3.45 -4.08
C VAL A 345 0.03 4.87 -4.55
N VAL A 346 0.21 5.79 -3.62
CA VAL A 346 0.45 7.21 -3.88
C VAL A 346 1.74 7.63 -3.22
N THR A 347 2.55 8.41 -3.93
CA THR A 347 3.78 8.99 -3.40
C THR A 347 3.68 10.51 -3.44
N ASN A 348 3.85 11.15 -2.28
CA ASN A 348 3.97 12.58 -2.14
C ASN A 348 5.44 12.97 -1.99
N PHE A 349 5.93 13.92 -2.78
CA PHE A 349 7.31 14.42 -2.72
C PHE A 349 7.37 15.77 -1.99
N ALA A 350 8.37 15.92 -1.11
CA ALA A 350 8.41 16.96 -0.08
C ALA A 350 7.18 16.89 0.83
N SER A 351 6.95 15.73 1.45
CA SER A 351 5.80 15.50 2.33
C SER A 351 6.08 16.07 3.71
N ALA A 352 5.27 17.01 4.15
CA ALA A 352 5.36 17.50 5.52
C ALA A 352 4.90 16.42 6.51
N HIS A 353 5.47 16.42 7.71
CA HIS A 353 5.05 15.63 8.85
C HIS A 353 4.82 16.61 10.00
N ASP A 354 3.57 17.08 10.09
CA ASP A 354 3.09 18.02 11.10
C ASP A 354 2.64 17.24 12.35
N THR A 355 3.46 17.30 13.38
CA THR A 355 3.30 16.50 14.62
C THR A 355 2.30 17.12 15.60
N ASN A 356 1.89 18.37 15.39
CA ASN A 356 0.99 19.09 16.30
C ASN A 356 -0.31 19.57 15.64
N ILE A 357 -0.52 19.25 14.36
CA ILE A 357 -1.69 19.64 13.56
C ILE A 357 -1.84 21.17 13.53
N SER A 358 -0.71 21.88 13.51
CA SER A 358 -0.72 23.34 13.45
C SER A 358 -0.99 23.84 12.04
N LEU A 359 -0.69 23.03 11.01
CA LEU A 359 -0.66 23.29 9.55
C LEU A 359 0.65 23.87 8.99
N PRO A 360 1.31 24.92 9.54
CA PRO A 360 2.63 25.30 9.08
C PRO A 360 3.70 24.37 9.66
N ILE A 361 4.82 24.26 8.96
CA ILE A 361 6.03 23.57 9.43
C ILE A 361 7.05 24.63 9.81
N ASP A 362 7.54 24.60 11.05
CA ASP A 362 8.51 25.57 11.55
C ASP A 362 9.94 25.02 11.41
N GLU A 363 10.85 25.83 10.85
CA GLU A 363 12.29 25.52 10.81
C GLU A 363 13.07 26.59 11.56
N TYR A 364 13.89 26.17 12.52
CA TYR A 364 14.67 27.07 13.37
C TYR A 364 16.16 27.05 12.99
N PHE A 365 16.77 28.23 12.98
CA PHE A 365 18.18 28.44 12.66
C PHE A 365 18.86 29.24 13.76
N ASP A 366 20.12 28.93 14.04
CA ASP A 366 20.93 29.67 15.00
C ASP A 366 21.54 30.95 14.39
N GLU A 367 22.38 31.63 15.16
CA GLU A 367 23.02 32.89 14.77
C GLU A 367 24.02 32.70 13.60
N ASP A 368 24.66 31.54 13.54
CA ASP A 368 25.64 31.12 12.54
C ASP A 368 24.96 30.59 11.26
N GLY A 369 23.64 30.45 11.29
CA GLY A 369 22.81 29.98 10.18
C GLY A 369 22.70 28.47 10.12
N ASP A 370 23.22 27.71 11.10
CA ASP A 370 23.03 26.27 11.15
C ASP A 370 21.58 25.96 11.58
N LYS A 371 20.95 24.98 10.92
CA LYS A 371 19.62 24.51 11.32
C LYS A 371 19.73 23.93 12.73
N ILE A 372 18.88 24.40 13.64
CA ILE A 372 18.78 23.86 14.99
C ILE A 372 18.10 22.49 14.85
N GLU A 373 18.93 21.44 14.77
CA GLU A 373 18.45 20.07 14.61
C GLU A 373 17.83 19.55 15.89
N GLU A 374 16.68 18.89 15.74
CA GLU A 374 16.08 18.07 16.78
C GLU A 374 16.98 16.89 17.11
N ASN A 375 17.06 16.54 18.38
CA ASN A 375 17.65 15.27 18.80
C ASN A 375 16.79 14.62 19.88
N ASP A 376 17.11 13.38 20.25
CA ASP A 376 16.35 12.60 21.22
C ASP A 376 16.15 13.29 22.59
N ARG A 377 16.91 14.36 22.89
CA ARG A 377 16.84 15.14 24.14
C ARG A 377 16.18 16.51 24.02
N TYR A 378 16.03 17.06 22.82
CA TYR A 378 15.46 18.41 22.59
C TYR A 378 14.54 18.39 21.38
N ALA A 379 13.28 18.78 21.58
CA ALA A 379 12.41 19.20 20.49
C ALA A 379 12.89 20.58 19.97
N ASP A 380 12.33 21.05 18.86
CA ASP A 380 12.64 22.39 18.36
C ASP A 380 12.35 23.48 19.43
N PRO A 381 12.76 24.74 19.24
CA PRO A 381 12.47 25.82 20.18
C PRO A 381 10.98 25.98 20.57
N ALA A 382 10.04 25.46 19.78
CA ALA A 382 8.62 25.43 20.08
C ALA A 382 8.13 24.11 20.73
N GLY A 383 9.01 23.13 20.91
CA GLY A 383 8.69 21.84 21.54
C GLY A 383 8.13 20.79 20.56
N ILE A 384 8.29 21.00 19.26
CA ILE A 384 7.66 20.24 18.17
C ILE A 384 8.73 19.42 17.42
N ARG A 385 8.29 18.36 16.68
CA ARG A 385 9.17 17.46 15.90
C ARG A 385 8.83 17.41 14.42
N ASP A 386 8.65 18.58 13.83
CA ASP A 386 8.18 18.69 12.46
C ASP A 386 9.30 18.41 11.46
N SER A 387 8.95 17.66 10.41
CA SER A 387 9.93 17.28 9.39
C SER A 387 9.33 17.31 7.99
N ILE A 388 10.19 17.47 6.99
CA ILE A 388 9.80 17.35 5.59
C ILE A 388 10.53 16.15 5.01
N TRP A 389 9.76 15.13 4.66
CA TRP A 389 10.26 13.89 4.09
C TRP A 389 10.48 14.11 2.60
N ASN A 390 11.59 13.58 2.07
CA ASN A 390 11.90 13.67 0.64
C ASN A 390 10.76 13.09 -0.19
N PHE A 391 10.22 11.96 0.28
CA PHE A 391 8.96 11.43 -0.16
C PHE A 391 8.27 10.67 0.97
N HIS A 392 6.95 10.59 0.89
CA HIS A 392 6.11 9.72 1.72
C HIS A 392 5.15 8.94 0.85
N VAL A 393 4.75 7.75 1.29
CA VAL A 393 3.92 6.83 0.49
C VAL A 393 2.75 6.33 1.33
N TRP A 394 1.55 6.49 0.80
CA TRP A 394 0.29 6.01 1.36
C TRP A 394 -0.58 5.35 0.28
N ASN A 395 -1.86 5.13 0.59
CA ASN A 395 -2.82 4.54 -0.33
C ASN A 395 -4.05 5.41 -0.55
N ASP A 396 -4.51 5.45 -1.80
CA ASP A 396 -5.86 5.87 -2.11
C ASP A 396 -6.74 4.63 -2.27
N VAL A 397 -7.90 4.65 -1.62
CA VAL A 397 -8.92 3.60 -1.73
C VAL A 397 -10.24 4.20 -2.18
N TRP A 398 -10.87 3.58 -3.19
CA TRP A 398 -12.10 4.06 -3.80
C TRP A 398 -13.32 3.55 -3.03
N MET A 399 -14.15 4.47 -2.53
CA MET A 399 -15.42 4.13 -1.89
C MET A 399 -16.40 5.30 -1.83
N SER A 400 -17.68 5.01 -1.58
CA SER A 400 -18.66 5.99 -1.15
C SER A 400 -18.43 6.42 0.30
N ARG A 401 -18.92 7.60 0.66
CA ARG A 401 -18.83 8.19 2.01
C ARG A 401 -20.21 8.58 2.54
N PRO A 402 -21.10 7.61 2.82
CA PRO A 402 -22.45 7.90 3.32
C PRO A 402 -22.46 8.55 4.71
N ASP A 403 -21.31 8.54 5.41
CA ASP A 403 -21.08 9.25 6.66
C ASP A 403 -20.75 10.75 6.48
N LEU A 404 -20.49 11.20 5.25
CA LEU A 404 -20.21 12.58 4.88
C LEU A 404 -21.34 13.17 4.00
N PRO A 405 -21.38 14.50 3.79
CA PRO A 405 -22.26 15.09 2.79
C PRO A 405 -21.98 14.56 1.37
N ASP A 406 -22.95 14.74 0.48
CA ASP A 406 -22.79 14.38 -0.93
C ASP A 406 -21.59 15.11 -1.56
N GLY A 407 -20.84 14.39 -2.40
CA GLY A 407 -19.66 14.92 -3.10
C GLY A 407 -18.31 14.53 -2.48
N PHE A 408 -18.27 13.90 -1.30
CA PHE A 408 -17.01 13.50 -0.65
C PHE A 408 -16.62 12.01 -0.86
N GLY A 409 -17.36 11.27 -1.67
CA GLY A 409 -16.99 9.91 -2.11
C GLY A 409 -15.84 9.89 -3.13
N GLY A 410 -15.51 8.72 -3.68
CA GLY A 410 -14.39 8.54 -4.61
C GLY A 410 -13.11 8.14 -3.88
N TRP A 411 -11.97 8.71 -4.27
CA TRP A 411 -10.68 8.42 -3.64
C TRP A 411 -10.59 8.93 -2.20
N GLN A 412 -10.19 8.03 -1.30
CA GLN A 412 -9.95 8.32 0.11
C GLN A 412 -8.53 7.93 0.49
N VAL A 413 -7.80 8.82 1.16
CA VAL A 413 -6.47 8.55 1.69
C VAL A 413 -6.58 7.66 2.92
N ILE A 414 -5.82 6.57 2.93
CA ILE A 414 -5.51 5.78 4.13
C ILE A 414 -4.00 5.58 4.21
N ASP A 415 -3.44 5.71 5.40
CA ASP A 415 -2.01 5.53 5.62
C ASP A 415 -1.75 4.59 6.79
N ALA A 416 -1.02 3.52 6.51
CA ALA A 416 -0.61 2.52 7.48
C ALA A 416 0.74 2.83 8.15
N THR A 417 1.45 3.86 7.70
CA THR A 417 2.70 4.30 8.32
C THR A 417 2.38 4.90 9.69
N PRO A 418 3.00 4.41 10.78
CA PRO A 418 2.71 4.91 12.12
C PRO A 418 3.41 6.26 12.36
N GLN A 419 2.77 7.34 11.92
CA GLN A 419 3.21 8.72 12.11
C GLN A 419 2.53 9.33 13.34
N GLU A 420 1.26 9.70 13.20
CA GLU A 420 0.45 10.30 14.26
C GLU A 420 -0.65 9.38 14.76
N THR A 421 -1.06 9.59 16.01
CA THR A 421 -2.19 8.83 16.58
C THR A 421 -3.52 9.51 16.26
N SER A 422 -4.50 8.72 15.83
CA SER A 422 -5.89 9.13 15.62
C SER A 422 -6.81 8.30 16.50
N ASP A 423 -7.61 8.95 17.33
CA ASP A 423 -8.42 8.32 18.40
C ASP A 423 -7.59 7.43 19.36
N GLY A 424 -6.33 7.80 19.60
CA GLY A 424 -5.42 7.09 20.52
C GLY A 424 -4.80 5.81 19.93
N SER A 425 -4.76 5.67 18.61
CA SER A 425 -4.13 4.55 17.90
C SER A 425 -3.38 5.03 16.66
N TYR A 426 -2.32 4.35 16.25
CA TYR A 426 -1.60 4.60 15.00
C TYR A 426 -2.41 4.13 13.79
N GLN A 427 -3.30 5.00 13.32
CA GLN A 427 -4.19 4.80 12.19
C GLN A 427 -4.46 6.14 11.52
N CYS A 428 -4.59 6.15 10.19
CA CYS A 428 -4.90 7.36 9.44
C CYS A 428 -5.94 7.06 8.35
N GLY A 429 -6.93 7.96 8.21
CA GLY A 429 -7.97 7.92 7.20
C GLY A 429 -9.18 7.04 7.56
N PRO A 430 -10.16 6.87 6.64
CA PRO A 430 -10.18 7.41 5.27
C PRO A 430 -10.45 8.92 5.20
N ALA A 431 -9.53 9.68 4.61
CA ALA A 431 -9.67 11.12 4.37
C ALA A 431 -10.06 11.39 2.91
N SER A 432 -11.16 12.11 2.68
CA SER A 432 -11.67 12.38 1.33
C SER A 432 -10.75 13.36 0.58
N HIS A 433 -10.38 13.04 -0.67
CA HIS A 433 -9.64 13.95 -1.55
C HIS A 433 -10.31 15.32 -1.66
N GLU A 434 -11.64 15.32 -1.84
CA GLU A 434 -12.39 16.57 -1.96
C GLU A 434 -12.37 17.37 -0.65
N ALA A 435 -12.37 16.70 0.51
CA ALA A 435 -12.26 17.37 1.81
C ALA A 435 -10.87 18.00 2.00
N ILE A 436 -9.80 17.30 1.61
CA ILE A 436 -8.43 17.81 1.64
C ILE A 436 -8.32 19.02 0.71
N LYS A 437 -8.71 18.87 -0.55
CA LYS A 437 -8.63 19.92 -1.58
C LYS A 437 -9.37 21.21 -1.19
N GLN A 438 -10.51 21.09 -0.52
CA GLN A 438 -11.31 22.22 -0.04
C GLN A 438 -10.89 22.76 1.34
N GLY A 439 -9.95 22.12 2.05
CA GLY A 439 -9.56 22.52 3.40
C GLY A 439 -10.64 22.25 4.47
N ARG A 440 -11.50 21.25 4.25
CA ARG A 440 -12.63 20.87 5.12
C ARG A 440 -12.20 19.98 6.28
N VAL A 441 -11.33 20.54 7.13
CA VAL A 441 -10.75 19.90 8.31
C VAL A 441 -11.75 19.50 9.41
N ASP A 442 -13.02 19.89 9.27
CA ASP A 442 -14.12 19.46 10.14
C ASP A 442 -14.67 18.07 9.83
N LEU A 443 -14.36 17.53 8.64
CA LEU A 443 -14.83 16.24 8.21
C LEU A 443 -13.88 15.14 8.66
N LYS A 444 -14.47 13.98 8.97
CA LYS A 444 -13.71 12.78 9.33
C LYS A 444 -13.18 12.08 8.07
N TYR A 445 -12.06 11.37 8.12
CA TYR A 445 -11.12 11.24 9.24
C TYR A 445 -9.82 11.93 8.87
N ASP A 446 -9.07 12.43 9.86
CA ASP A 446 -7.66 12.84 9.73
C ASP A 446 -7.33 13.86 8.60
N VAL A 447 -8.35 14.54 8.06
CA VAL A 447 -8.20 15.60 7.03
C VAL A 447 -7.19 16.68 7.42
N PRO A 448 -7.14 17.19 8.68
CA PRO A 448 -6.14 18.17 9.08
C PRO A 448 -4.70 17.69 8.84
N PHE A 449 -4.39 16.45 9.23
CA PHE A 449 -3.06 15.86 9.12
C PHE A 449 -2.68 15.70 7.65
N VAL A 450 -3.53 15.02 6.87
CA VAL A 450 -3.26 14.78 5.43
C VAL A 450 -3.16 16.09 4.64
N LEU A 451 -3.92 17.13 5.02
CA LEU A 451 -3.81 18.45 4.40
C LEU A 451 -2.44 19.09 4.67
N ALA A 452 -1.92 18.98 5.89
CA ALA A 452 -0.59 19.48 6.21
C ALA A 452 0.48 18.76 5.36
N GLU A 453 0.39 17.43 5.21
CA GLU A 453 1.34 16.64 4.42
C GLU A 453 1.52 17.15 2.97
N VAL A 454 0.45 17.68 2.36
CA VAL A 454 0.44 18.10 0.95
C VAL A 454 0.45 19.62 0.73
N ASN A 455 0.13 20.43 1.75
CA ASN A 455 -0.10 21.86 1.57
C ASN A 455 0.33 22.75 2.76
N ALA A 456 1.20 22.25 3.64
CA ALA A 456 1.78 23.06 4.70
C ALA A 456 2.66 24.20 4.14
N ASP A 457 2.57 25.37 4.78
CA ASP A 457 3.51 26.47 4.56
C ASP A 457 4.73 26.25 5.47
N VAL A 458 5.95 26.45 4.96
CA VAL A 458 7.19 26.31 5.73
C VAL A 458 7.64 27.67 6.22
N VAL A 459 7.72 27.86 7.53
CA VAL A 459 8.08 29.13 8.18
C VAL A 459 9.46 29.01 8.80
N ARG A 460 10.35 29.91 8.42
CA ARG A 460 11.72 29.91 8.91
C ARG A 460 11.92 30.96 9.98
N TRP A 461 12.49 30.54 11.09
CA TRP A 461 12.77 31.35 12.27
C TRP A 461 14.27 31.40 12.51
N ARG A 462 14.78 32.58 12.84
CA ARG A 462 16.19 32.75 13.23
C ARG A 462 16.27 33.18 14.68
N LYS A 463 17.22 32.62 15.42
CA LYS A 463 17.53 33.08 16.76
C LYS A 463 17.94 34.56 16.73
N ASP A 464 17.25 35.36 17.51
CA ASP A 464 17.50 36.79 17.67
C ASP A 464 17.18 37.19 19.12
N ASP A 465 18.23 37.41 19.90
CA ASP A 465 18.12 37.76 21.32
C ASP A 465 17.53 39.17 21.55
N SER A 466 17.31 39.97 20.50
CA SER A 466 16.73 41.31 20.57
C SER A 466 15.20 41.35 20.49
N VAL A 467 14.55 40.26 20.08
CA VAL A 467 13.08 40.16 19.96
C VAL A 467 12.45 39.39 21.12
N GLU A 468 11.22 39.77 21.49
CA GLU A 468 10.45 39.05 22.50
C GLU A 468 10.13 37.63 22.02
N GLY A 469 10.62 36.62 22.73
CA GLY A 469 10.52 35.21 22.33
C GLY A 469 11.79 34.62 21.72
N GLY A 470 12.83 35.43 21.47
CA GLY A 470 14.17 34.96 21.08
C GLY A 470 14.31 34.47 19.63
N PHE A 471 13.24 34.55 18.83
CA PHE A 471 13.24 34.14 17.42
C PHE A 471 12.46 35.12 16.54
N ALA A 472 13.06 35.54 15.42
CA ALA A 472 12.44 36.40 14.43
C ALA A 472 12.00 35.59 13.19
N LYS A 473 10.80 35.91 12.67
CA LYS A 473 10.28 35.30 11.44
C LYS A 473 11.04 35.84 10.23
N MET A 474 11.72 34.95 9.52
CA MET A 474 12.52 35.31 8.34
C MET A 474 11.64 35.35 7.10
N THR A 475 11.13 34.19 6.69
CA THR A 475 10.37 34.01 5.46
C THR A 475 9.36 32.88 5.60
N THR A 476 8.34 32.89 4.73
CA THR A 476 7.35 31.83 4.61
C THR A 476 7.39 31.30 3.18
N GLN A 477 7.72 30.02 3.03
CA GLN A 477 7.65 29.32 1.75
C GLN A 477 6.32 28.61 1.61
N THR A 478 5.61 28.95 0.56
CA THR A 478 4.22 28.56 0.38
C THR A 478 3.99 27.43 -0.60
N SER A 479 5.07 26.94 -1.24
CA SER A 479 5.02 25.98 -2.36
C SER A 479 6.12 24.92 -2.28
N SER A 480 6.74 24.77 -1.11
CA SER A 480 7.83 23.81 -0.86
C SER A 480 7.33 22.42 -0.44
N VAL A 481 6.10 22.31 0.05
CA VAL A 481 5.46 21.06 0.48
C VAL A 481 4.51 20.52 -0.57
N GLY A 482 4.43 19.19 -0.68
CA GLY A 482 3.53 18.50 -1.60
C GLY A 482 3.73 18.91 -3.05
N ARG A 483 4.99 18.95 -3.49
CA ARG A 483 5.37 19.55 -4.79
C ARG A 483 4.98 18.69 -5.99
N LEU A 484 4.83 17.39 -5.75
CA LEU A 484 4.45 16.41 -6.76
C LEU A 484 3.82 15.21 -6.06
N ILE A 485 2.65 14.79 -6.51
CA ILE A 485 1.97 13.60 -6.00
C ILE A 485 1.76 12.64 -7.17
N LEU A 486 2.33 11.44 -7.06
CA LEU A 486 2.38 10.46 -8.14
C LEU A 486 1.64 9.19 -7.78
N THR A 487 1.02 8.60 -8.78
CA THR A 487 0.58 7.21 -8.76
C THR A 487 0.93 6.53 -10.08
N LYS A 488 0.84 5.19 -10.10
CA LYS A 488 1.01 4.43 -11.35
C LYS A 488 -0.23 4.65 -12.20
N LYS A 489 -0.02 5.09 -13.44
CA LYS A 489 -1.09 5.23 -14.43
C LYS A 489 -1.75 3.88 -14.70
N ALA A 490 -3.07 3.88 -14.87
CA ALA A 490 -3.82 2.70 -15.27
C ALA A 490 -3.33 2.15 -16.62
N GLY A 491 -3.11 0.83 -16.67
CA GLY A 491 -2.66 0.13 -17.87
C GLY A 491 -1.25 -0.46 -17.75
N PRO A 492 -0.56 -0.72 -18.87
CA PRO A 492 0.67 -1.50 -18.88
C PRO A 492 1.78 -0.88 -18.02
N VAL A 493 2.42 -1.72 -17.22
CA VAL A 493 3.65 -1.38 -16.51
C VAL A 493 4.78 -1.16 -17.52
N ALA A 494 5.43 0.00 -17.48
CA ALA A 494 6.57 0.31 -18.32
C ALA A 494 7.82 -0.53 -17.92
N THR A 495 8.77 -0.69 -18.87
CA THR A 495 10.06 -1.40 -18.71
C THR A 495 11.27 -0.42 -18.73
N GLY A 496 12.32 -0.59 -17.89
CA GLY A 496 13.51 0.32 -17.71
C GLY A 496 13.43 1.49 -16.69
N GLY A 497 14.47 1.73 -15.87
CA GLY A 497 14.49 2.42 -14.55
C GLY A 497 13.77 3.76 -14.32
N PHE A 498 13.52 4.56 -15.35
CA PHE A 498 13.00 5.94 -15.20
C PHE A 498 11.54 6.13 -15.61
N PHE A 499 10.95 5.10 -16.22
CA PHE A 499 9.54 4.88 -16.55
C PHE A 499 8.56 6.07 -16.54
N LYS A 500 8.90 7.21 -17.16
CA LYS A 500 7.99 8.39 -17.22
C LYS A 500 6.64 8.08 -17.86
N SER A 501 6.55 7.05 -18.70
CA SER A 501 5.35 6.75 -19.50
C SER A 501 4.17 6.16 -18.71
N ASP A 502 4.42 5.52 -17.56
CA ASP A 502 3.37 4.95 -16.70
C ASP A 502 3.24 5.68 -15.35
N ARG A 503 3.75 6.91 -15.31
CA ARG A 503 3.55 7.86 -14.21
C ARG A 503 2.32 8.71 -14.45
N GLU A 504 1.50 8.86 -13.42
CA GLU A 504 0.36 9.77 -13.40
C GLU A 504 0.57 10.80 -12.28
N ASP A 505 0.48 12.08 -12.63
CA ASP A 505 0.56 13.20 -11.69
C ASP A 505 -0.85 13.56 -11.24
N ILE A 506 -1.10 13.36 -9.95
CA ILE A 506 -2.40 13.57 -9.29
C ILE A 506 -2.33 14.71 -8.28
N THR A 507 -1.31 15.57 -8.35
CA THR A 507 -1.12 16.70 -7.41
C THR A 507 -2.38 17.56 -7.29
N TRP A 508 -3.05 17.80 -8.42
CA TRP A 508 -4.25 18.64 -8.48
C TRP A 508 -5.54 17.95 -8.02
N GLU A 509 -5.49 16.65 -7.71
CA GLU A 509 -6.57 15.94 -7.01
C GLU A 509 -6.55 16.27 -5.51
N TYR A 510 -5.38 16.54 -4.93
CA TYR A 510 -5.20 16.82 -3.50
C TYR A 510 -5.29 18.30 -3.15
N LYS A 511 -4.78 19.19 -4.02
CA LYS A 511 -4.78 20.63 -3.78
C LYS A 511 -5.04 21.43 -5.05
N PRO A 512 -5.56 22.67 -4.96
CA PRO A 512 -5.63 23.55 -6.12
C PRO A 512 -4.20 23.99 -6.55
N PRO A 513 -4.00 24.43 -7.81
CA PRO A 513 -2.67 24.83 -8.27
C PRO A 513 -2.04 25.96 -7.47
N GLU A 514 -0.74 25.84 -7.22
CA GLU A 514 0.06 26.83 -6.50
C GLU A 514 -0.06 28.23 -7.10
N GLY A 515 -0.18 29.24 -6.25
CA GLY A 515 -0.32 30.65 -6.66
C GLY A 515 -1.73 31.04 -7.09
N THR A 516 -2.69 30.11 -7.10
CA THR A 516 -4.10 30.42 -7.35
C THR A 516 -4.80 30.92 -6.08
N ARG A 517 -5.85 31.74 -6.26
CA ARG A 517 -6.69 32.17 -5.13
C ARG A 517 -7.36 30.98 -4.42
N ALA A 518 -7.71 29.93 -5.17
CA ALA A 518 -8.37 28.75 -4.61
C ALA A 518 -7.45 28.02 -3.62
N GLU A 519 -6.18 27.86 -3.96
CA GLU A 519 -5.18 27.22 -3.12
C GLU A 519 -5.01 27.99 -1.79
N ARG A 520 -4.80 29.31 -1.86
CA ARG A 520 -4.73 30.15 -0.64
C ARG A 520 -6.00 30.12 0.20
N VAL A 521 -7.18 30.10 -0.41
CA VAL A 521 -8.45 30.02 0.34
C VAL A 521 -8.60 28.67 1.05
N SER A 522 -8.11 27.58 0.45
CA SER A 522 -8.17 26.24 1.04
C SER A 522 -7.37 26.18 2.35
N ILE A 523 -6.09 26.58 2.31
CA ILE A 523 -5.23 26.57 3.50
C ILE A 523 -5.67 27.58 4.55
N LEU A 524 -6.15 28.77 4.15
CA LEU A 524 -6.65 29.77 5.10
C LEU A 524 -7.96 29.35 5.75
N THR A 525 -8.82 28.61 5.05
CA THR A 525 -10.03 28.02 5.63
C THR A 525 -9.69 27.04 6.76
N ALA A 526 -8.66 26.21 6.55
CA ALA A 526 -8.15 25.29 7.55
C ALA A 526 -7.45 26.03 8.70
N ALA A 527 -6.54 26.95 8.40
CA ALA A 527 -5.78 27.76 9.35
C ALA A 527 -6.66 28.60 10.26
N ARG A 528 -7.80 29.10 9.76
CA ARG A 528 -8.79 29.80 10.58
C ARG A 528 -9.36 28.93 11.70
N ARG A 529 -9.15 27.62 11.73
CA ARG A 529 -9.68 26.77 12.81
C ARG A 529 -8.70 26.54 13.96
N THR A 530 -7.41 26.83 13.79
CA THR A 530 -6.38 26.67 14.82
C THR A 530 -5.82 28.04 15.24
N ARG A 531 -5.52 28.21 16.54
CA ARG A 531 -4.98 29.48 17.07
C ARG A 531 -3.56 29.74 16.55
N THR A 532 -2.73 28.70 16.56
CA THR A 532 -1.32 28.75 16.16
C THR A 532 -1.16 29.19 14.71
N ALA A 533 -1.90 28.54 13.78
CA ALA A 533 -1.88 28.92 12.38
C ALA A 533 -2.23 30.39 12.16
N ARG A 534 -3.33 30.89 12.75
CA ARG A 534 -3.75 32.30 12.62
C ARG A 534 -2.62 33.27 12.97
N GLN A 535 -1.91 33.03 14.08
CA GLN A 535 -0.82 33.90 14.52
C GLN A 535 0.36 33.90 13.54
N VAL A 536 0.72 32.72 13.02
CA VAL A 536 1.84 32.56 12.08
C VAL A 536 1.53 33.18 10.71
N PHE A 537 0.30 33.01 10.20
CA PHE A 537 -0.15 33.56 8.92
C PHE A 537 -0.34 35.09 8.94
N ASP A 538 -0.65 35.69 10.10
CA ASP A 538 -0.86 37.14 10.24
C ASP A 538 0.46 37.93 10.46
N MET A 539 1.58 37.27 10.74
CA MET A 539 2.89 37.93 10.94
C MET A 539 3.57 38.33 9.61
N PRO A 540 3.86 39.62 9.36
CA PRO A 540 4.55 40.08 8.17
C PRO A 540 6.04 39.67 8.18
N SER A 541 6.64 39.50 7.00
CA SER A 541 8.10 39.34 6.85
C SER A 541 8.77 40.71 6.80
N GLU A 542 9.90 40.87 7.51
CA GLU A 542 10.61 42.14 7.65
C GLU A 542 11.77 42.34 6.65
N ALA A 543 12.05 41.35 5.77
CA ALA A 543 13.25 41.35 4.92
C ALA A 543 13.11 42.23 3.66
N LYS A 544 14.17 42.99 3.34
CA LYS A 544 14.31 43.69 2.05
C LYS A 544 15.13 42.85 1.09
N GLU A 545 14.48 42.28 0.08
CA GLU A 545 15.11 41.42 -0.91
C GLU A 545 15.72 42.24 -2.06
N ASP A 546 17.06 42.35 -2.12
CA ASP A 546 17.78 43.05 -3.21
C ASP A 546 18.95 42.25 -3.82
N ILE A 547 19.20 41.05 -3.32
CA ILE A 547 20.03 40.02 -3.95
C ILE A 547 19.15 38.88 -4.48
N VAL A 548 19.45 38.41 -5.69
CA VAL A 548 18.88 37.19 -6.25
C VAL A 548 19.88 36.06 -6.11
N PHE A 549 19.42 34.94 -5.54
CA PHE A 549 20.21 33.73 -5.35
C PHE A 549 19.64 32.58 -6.19
N SER A 550 20.51 31.73 -6.71
CA SER A 550 20.10 30.48 -7.35
C SER A 550 21.17 29.40 -7.16
N ILE A 551 20.74 28.20 -6.80
CA ILE A 551 21.56 26.99 -6.81
C ILE A 551 21.32 26.25 -8.13
N GLU A 552 22.35 25.63 -8.69
CA GLU A 552 22.16 24.68 -9.80
C GLU A 552 21.61 23.36 -9.27
N ASP A 553 20.38 23.03 -9.64
CA ASP A 553 19.76 21.75 -9.30
C ASP A 553 20.42 20.64 -10.12
N ARG A 554 20.94 19.61 -9.44
CA ARG A 554 21.52 18.44 -10.10
C ARG A 554 20.71 17.20 -9.75
N ASP A 555 20.14 16.61 -10.79
CA ASP A 555 19.19 15.51 -10.67
C ASP A 555 19.83 14.26 -10.07
N GLN A 556 20.95 13.85 -10.68
CA GLN A 556 21.58 12.56 -10.44
C GLN A 556 23.08 12.61 -10.67
N VAL A 557 23.78 11.78 -9.90
CA VAL A 557 25.16 11.40 -10.16
C VAL A 557 25.23 9.88 -10.27
N PRO A 558 25.81 9.31 -11.35
CA PRO A 558 26.09 7.88 -11.37
C PRO A 558 26.98 7.49 -10.20
N ILE A 559 26.67 6.37 -9.56
CA ILE A 559 27.50 5.86 -8.46
C ILE A 559 28.94 5.63 -8.95
N GLY A 560 29.90 6.28 -8.30
CA GLY A 560 31.31 6.25 -8.70
C GLY A 560 31.83 7.56 -9.29
N ASP A 561 30.95 8.49 -9.69
CA ASP A 561 31.33 9.77 -10.28
C ASP A 561 31.39 10.89 -9.23
N ASN A 562 32.12 11.97 -9.55
CA ASN A 562 32.19 13.19 -8.75
C ASN A 562 31.11 14.19 -9.18
N PHE A 563 30.73 15.13 -8.31
CA PHE A 563 29.80 16.21 -8.65
C PHE A 563 30.19 17.53 -7.99
N THR A 564 29.55 18.63 -8.38
CA THR A 564 29.83 19.98 -7.88
C THR A 564 28.54 20.69 -7.53
N VAL A 565 28.48 21.32 -6.36
CA VAL A 565 27.40 22.22 -5.94
C VAL A 565 27.78 23.64 -6.36
N MET A 566 26.88 24.36 -7.05
CA MET A 566 27.16 25.72 -7.55
C MET A 566 26.08 26.72 -7.12
N LEU A 567 26.52 27.81 -6.48
CA LEU A 567 25.71 28.97 -6.12
C LEU A 567 25.98 30.11 -7.09
N THR A 568 24.92 30.72 -7.61
CA THR A 568 24.96 31.98 -8.37
C THR A 568 24.26 33.08 -7.58
N THR A 569 24.92 34.23 -7.44
CA THR A 569 24.42 35.39 -6.70
C THR A 569 24.43 36.62 -7.60
N LYS A 570 23.32 37.38 -7.66
CA LYS A 570 23.19 38.61 -8.44
C LYS A 570 22.69 39.75 -7.56
N ASN A 571 23.46 40.84 -7.52
CA ASN A 571 23.05 42.08 -6.86
C ASN A 571 22.12 42.88 -7.77
N THR A 572 20.91 43.21 -7.32
CA THR A 572 19.94 44.03 -8.07
C THR A 572 19.83 45.47 -7.55
N SER A 573 20.58 45.78 -6.50
CA SER A 573 20.65 47.11 -5.91
C SER A 573 21.73 47.99 -6.59
N THR A 574 21.72 49.27 -6.22
CA THR A 574 22.74 50.24 -6.60
C THR A 574 23.89 50.33 -5.59
N GLU A 575 23.86 49.53 -4.53
CA GLU A 575 24.83 49.55 -3.43
C GLU A 575 25.67 48.27 -3.43
N VAL A 576 26.85 48.32 -2.82
CA VAL A 576 27.68 47.13 -2.61
C VAL A 576 27.02 46.25 -1.55
N ARG A 577 27.11 44.93 -1.73
CA ARG A 577 26.56 43.93 -0.81
C ARG A 577 27.61 42.89 -0.45
N THR A 578 27.63 42.51 0.81
CA THR A 578 28.53 41.49 1.37
C THR A 578 27.70 40.29 1.80
N ILE A 579 27.99 39.14 1.22
CA ILE A 579 27.21 37.92 1.42
C ILE A 579 28.09 36.88 2.11
N ASN A 580 27.68 36.47 3.31
CA ASN A 580 28.24 35.31 3.98
C ASN A 580 27.55 34.04 3.47
N VAL A 581 28.33 33.06 3.04
CA VAL A 581 27.85 31.82 2.41
C VAL A 581 28.34 30.61 3.18
N VAL A 582 27.42 29.71 3.54
CA VAL A 582 27.71 28.39 4.11
C VAL A 582 27.11 27.33 3.19
N MET A 583 27.96 26.48 2.62
CA MET A 583 27.56 25.32 1.81
C MET A 583 27.80 24.04 2.59
N THR A 584 26.75 23.24 2.80
CA THR A 584 26.84 21.94 3.46
C THR A 584 26.25 20.87 2.57
N CYS A 585 27.02 19.82 2.29
CA CYS A 585 26.56 18.61 1.60
C CYS A 585 26.53 17.46 2.60
N ALA A 586 25.39 16.79 2.72
CA ALA A 586 25.19 15.68 3.65
C ALA A 586 24.38 14.55 3.01
N SER A 587 24.62 13.34 3.50
CA SER A 587 23.77 12.17 3.22
C SER A 587 22.51 12.24 4.08
N MET A 588 21.38 11.87 3.51
CA MET A 588 20.07 11.98 4.15
C MET A 588 19.35 10.64 4.17
N TYR A 589 18.68 10.34 5.27
CA TYR A 589 17.57 9.39 5.23
C TYR A 589 16.42 9.98 4.41
N TYR A 590 15.61 9.13 3.80
CA TYR A 590 14.51 9.61 2.96
C TYR A 590 13.44 10.40 3.74
N THR A 591 13.41 10.25 5.07
CA THR A 591 12.58 11.02 6.01
C THR A 591 13.01 12.48 6.15
N GLY A 592 14.13 12.88 5.54
CA GLY A 592 14.71 14.22 5.68
C GLY A 592 15.68 14.35 6.86
N ALA A 593 15.91 13.29 7.64
CA ALA A 593 16.90 13.30 8.71
C ALA A 593 18.33 13.21 8.17
N LYS A 594 19.24 14.04 8.72
CA LYS A 594 20.67 14.04 8.36
C LYS A 594 21.33 12.77 8.89
N ALA A 595 22.05 12.04 8.02
CA ALA A 595 22.85 10.89 8.42
C ALA A 595 24.31 11.31 8.71
N HIS A 596 25.04 11.73 7.67
CA HIS A 596 26.45 12.13 7.79
C HIS A 596 26.76 13.33 6.91
N THR A 597 27.49 14.30 7.46
CA THR A 597 28.08 15.41 6.69
C THR A 597 29.14 14.86 5.73
N ILE A 598 28.93 15.08 4.43
CA ILE A 598 29.85 14.70 3.36
C ILE A 598 30.96 15.73 3.26
N LYS A 599 30.59 17.01 3.11
CA LYS A 599 31.52 18.14 2.95
C LYS A 599 30.87 19.45 3.39
N ARG A 600 31.66 20.39 3.89
CA ARG A 600 31.25 21.76 4.24
C ARG A 600 32.24 22.76 3.64
N HIS A 601 31.75 23.90 3.18
CA HIS A 601 32.54 25.01 2.66
C HIS A 601 31.90 26.33 3.10
N ASP A 602 32.66 27.13 3.83
CA ASP A 602 32.26 28.46 4.28
C ASP A 602 33.04 29.52 3.48
N GLY A 603 32.38 30.62 3.10
CA GLY A 603 32.99 31.66 2.28
C GLY A 603 32.22 32.98 2.30
N GLU A 604 32.78 33.99 1.64
CA GLU A 604 32.20 35.32 1.55
C GLU A 604 32.23 35.81 0.09
N ILE A 605 31.13 36.41 -0.37
CA ILE A 605 31.00 36.98 -1.72
C ILE A 605 30.75 38.48 -1.59
N HIS A 606 31.66 39.27 -2.14
CA HIS A 606 31.48 40.71 -2.31
C HIS A 606 30.89 40.99 -3.69
N LEU A 607 29.74 41.66 -3.77
CA LEU A 607 29.07 42.02 -5.03
C LEU A 607 28.99 43.53 -5.22
N GLU A 608 29.58 43.99 -6.32
CA GLU A 608 29.36 45.35 -6.84
C GLU A 608 27.92 45.53 -7.34
N PRO A 609 27.43 46.78 -7.49
CA PRO A 609 26.11 47.04 -8.06
C PRO A 609 25.91 46.34 -9.41
N ASN A 610 24.78 45.64 -9.57
CA ASN A 610 24.44 44.84 -10.76
C ASN A 610 25.39 43.66 -11.08
N GLN A 611 26.36 43.33 -10.21
CA GLN A 611 27.30 42.24 -10.44
C GLN A 611 26.66 40.86 -10.20
N THR A 612 27.11 39.87 -10.95
CA THR A 612 26.83 38.45 -10.72
C THR A 612 28.14 37.70 -10.45
N LYS A 613 28.18 36.85 -9.43
CA LYS A 613 29.30 35.95 -9.11
C LYS A 613 28.80 34.54 -8.82
N THR A 614 29.70 33.56 -8.96
CA THR A 614 29.44 32.16 -8.64
C THR A 614 30.46 31.63 -7.63
N MET A 615 30.02 30.70 -6.79
CA MET A 615 30.84 29.95 -5.82
C MET A 615 30.51 28.46 -5.94
N SER A 616 31.50 27.58 -5.81
CA SER A 616 31.30 26.14 -6.00
C SER A 616 32.01 25.27 -4.97
N MET A 617 31.44 24.09 -4.72
CA MET A 617 32.00 23.05 -3.85
C MET A 617 32.04 21.71 -4.60
N GLU A 618 33.24 21.23 -4.93
CA GLU A 618 33.44 19.90 -5.54
C GLU A 618 33.30 18.78 -4.49
N VAL A 619 32.62 17.69 -4.82
CA VAL A 619 32.41 16.52 -3.97
C VAL A 619 32.89 15.26 -4.72
N TYR A 620 33.88 14.55 -4.16
CA TYR A 620 34.48 13.38 -4.78
C TYR A 620 33.79 12.07 -4.35
N TYR A 621 33.88 11.00 -5.16
CA TYR A 621 33.39 9.66 -4.80
C TYR A 621 33.89 9.17 -3.43
N SER A 622 35.15 9.46 -3.11
CA SER A 622 35.77 9.13 -1.81
C SER A 622 35.13 9.88 -0.64
N ASP A 623 34.53 11.05 -0.89
CA ASP A 623 33.93 11.88 0.16
C ASP A 623 32.56 11.32 0.59
N TYR A 624 31.78 10.78 -0.35
CA TYR A 624 30.40 10.38 -0.11
C TYR A 624 30.17 8.87 -0.01
N TYR A 625 30.93 8.00 -0.68
CA TYR A 625 30.57 6.57 -0.82
C TYR A 625 30.38 5.85 0.51
N SER A 626 31.28 6.03 1.47
CA SER A 626 31.20 5.39 2.79
C SER A 626 30.16 6.03 3.72
N LYS A 627 29.55 7.14 3.30
CA LYS A 627 28.56 7.91 4.06
C LYS A 627 27.15 7.74 3.49
N LEU A 628 26.98 7.02 2.38
CA LEU A 628 25.67 6.75 1.81
C LEU A 628 24.85 5.85 2.75
N VAL A 629 23.58 6.22 2.93
CA VAL A 629 22.57 5.46 3.67
C VAL A 629 21.47 4.97 2.71
N ASP A 630 20.41 4.35 3.25
CA ASP A 630 19.28 3.86 2.47
C ASP A 630 18.75 4.94 1.49
N HIS A 631 18.41 4.50 0.26
CA HIS A 631 18.01 5.35 -0.89
C HIS A 631 19.09 6.21 -1.53
N ASP A 632 20.31 6.25 -0.97
CA ASP A 632 21.46 6.95 -1.56
C ASP A 632 21.17 8.44 -1.88
N LEU A 633 20.41 9.10 -0.99
CA LEU A 633 20.01 10.50 -1.11
C LEU A 633 21.08 11.42 -0.50
N ILE A 634 21.40 12.49 -1.23
CA ILE A 634 22.32 13.55 -0.82
C ILE A 634 21.57 14.88 -0.90
N LYS A 635 21.68 15.68 0.15
CA LYS A 635 21.15 17.04 0.20
C LYS A 635 22.30 18.03 0.36
N SER A 636 22.29 19.04 -0.49
CA SER A 636 23.20 20.18 -0.41
C SER A 636 22.38 21.41 -0.02
N ILE A 637 22.73 22.03 1.10
CA ILE A 637 22.09 23.24 1.60
C ILE A 637 23.10 24.38 1.47
N VAL A 638 22.65 25.49 0.88
CA VAL A 638 23.43 26.71 0.73
C VAL A 638 22.70 27.83 1.43
N ILE A 639 23.30 28.39 2.48
CA ILE A 639 22.76 29.47 3.28
C ILE A 639 23.55 30.73 2.97
N CYS A 640 22.83 31.80 2.67
CA CYS A 640 23.37 33.09 2.30
C CYS A 640 22.78 34.17 3.21
N ASN A 641 23.64 34.94 3.88
CA ASN A 641 23.22 36.08 4.68
C ASN A 641 23.85 37.37 4.13
N VAL A 642 23.01 38.34 3.79
CA VAL A 642 23.42 39.66 3.30
C VAL A 642 23.57 40.61 4.50
N ASN A 643 24.80 41.05 4.75
CA ASN A 643 25.12 41.80 5.96
C ASN A 643 24.36 43.14 6.05
N GLU A 644 24.13 43.81 4.91
CA GLU A 644 23.58 45.17 4.89
C GLU A 644 22.04 45.21 4.95
N THR A 645 21.35 44.18 4.48
CA THR A 645 19.87 44.17 4.35
C THR A 645 19.18 43.16 5.26
N THR A 646 19.98 42.38 6.01
CA THR A 646 19.54 41.20 6.77
C THR A 646 18.81 40.15 5.91
N GLN A 647 18.89 40.27 4.58
CA GLN A 647 18.32 39.31 3.65
C GLN A 647 19.02 37.98 3.86
N CYS A 648 18.27 36.97 4.29
CA CYS A 648 18.72 35.60 4.36
C CYS A 648 18.04 34.79 3.27
N TRP A 649 18.81 33.95 2.61
CA TRP A 649 18.32 33.01 1.63
C TRP A 649 18.93 31.65 1.93
N ALA A 650 18.12 30.60 1.83
CA ALA A 650 18.64 29.24 1.84
C ALA A 650 18.08 28.48 0.65
N GLY A 651 18.99 28.00 -0.19
CA GLY A 651 18.73 27.12 -1.31
C GLY A 651 19.11 25.69 -1.00
N GLU A 652 18.40 24.76 -1.62
CA GLU A 652 18.60 23.34 -1.41
C GLU A 652 18.67 22.64 -2.76
N ASP A 653 19.63 21.73 -2.91
CA ASP A 653 19.76 20.81 -4.03
C ASP A 653 19.68 19.38 -3.48
N ASN A 654 18.77 18.58 -4.04
CA ASN A 654 18.50 17.20 -3.60
C ASN A 654 18.87 16.23 -4.72
N LEU A 655 19.97 15.53 -4.54
CA LEU A 655 20.58 14.65 -5.52
C LEU A 655 20.45 13.18 -5.11
N GLU A 656 20.04 12.32 -6.05
CA GLU A 656 20.05 10.87 -5.87
C GLU A 656 21.28 10.25 -6.57
N VAL A 657 21.99 9.36 -5.86
CA VAL A 657 23.07 8.58 -6.47
C VAL A 657 22.48 7.45 -7.32
N HIS A 658 22.57 7.59 -8.64
CA HIS A 658 21.97 6.68 -9.59
C HIS A 658 22.77 5.37 -9.74
N LYS A 659 22.06 4.24 -9.71
CA LYS A 659 22.59 2.88 -9.87
C LYS A 659 22.10 2.28 -11.20
N PRO A 660 22.89 1.41 -11.86
CA PRO A 660 22.48 0.81 -13.12
C PRO A 660 21.28 -0.13 -12.96
N ASP A 661 20.42 -0.16 -13.97
CA ASP A 661 19.30 -1.09 -14.05
C ASP A 661 19.75 -2.53 -14.34
N ILE A 662 18.96 -3.49 -13.89
CA ILE A 662 19.09 -4.89 -14.28
C ILE A 662 18.37 -5.11 -15.62
N GLN A 663 19.11 -5.62 -16.59
CA GLN A 663 18.57 -6.06 -17.88
C GLN A 663 18.02 -7.48 -17.76
N ILE A 664 16.83 -7.71 -18.32
CA ILE A 664 16.13 -8.99 -18.32
C ILE A 664 15.68 -9.32 -19.75
N ASP A 665 16.21 -10.42 -20.28
CA ASP A 665 15.86 -10.96 -21.59
C ASP A 665 15.04 -12.23 -21.43
N ILE A 666 13.94 -12.33 -22.19
CA ILE A 666 13.13 -13.54 -22.32
C ILE A 666 13.56 -14.20 -23.63
N LEU A 667 14.20 -15.35 -23.56
CA LEU A 667 14.92 -15.96 -24.69
C LEU A 667 14.03 -16.82 -25.60
N SER A 668 12.79 -17.11 -25.21
CA SER A 668 11.81 -17.81 -26.03
C SER A 668 10.39 -17.32 -25.78
N ALA A 669 9.45 -17.66 -26.67
CA ALA A 669 8.04 -17.48 -26.40
C ALA A 669 7.63 -18.24 -25.12
N ALA A 670 6.83 -17.59 -24.26
CA ALA A 670 6.35 -18.19 -23.02
C ALA A 670 5.04 -18.93 -23.28
N VAL A 671 5.03 -20.24 -23.04
CA VAL A 671 3.92 -21.15 -23.33
C VAL A 671 3.64 -22.01 -22.12
N VAL A 672 2.36 -22.25 -21.80
CA VAL A 672 1.94 -23.10 -20.67
C VAL A 672 2.65 -24.46 -20.70
N LYS A 673 3.17 -24.89 -19.54
CA LYS A 673 3.89 -26.16 -19.32
C LYS A 673 5.19 -26.33 -20.13
N LYS A 674 5.70 -25.29 -20.79
CA LYS A 674 7.03 -25.30 -21.44
C LYS A 674 8.02 -24.42 -20.66
N PRO A 675 9.27 -24.87 -20.45
CA PRO A 675 10.30 -24.03 -19.84
C PRO A 675 10.57 -22.77 -20.66
N VAL A 676 10.64 -21.62 -20.00
CA VAL A 676 10.91 -20.31 -20.60
C VAL A 676 12.29 -19.83 -20.14
N PRO A 677 13.35 -19.98 -20.95
CA PRO A 677 14.68 -19.47 -20.63
C PRO A 677 14.69 -17.94 -20.52
N ILE A 678 15.28 -17.45 -19.43
CA ILE A 678 15.49 -16.03 -19.15
C ILE A 678 16.97 -15.77 -18.85
N LYS A 679 17.42 -14.56 -19.17
CA LYS A 679 18.77 -14.06 -18.89
C LYS A 679 18.70 -12.73 -18.16
N ILE A 680 19.50 -12.59 -17.12
CA ILE A 680 19.57 -11.42 -16.24
C ILE A 680 21.01 -10.91 -16.23
N SER A 681 21.22 -9.61 -16.46
CA SER A 681 22.56 -9.02 -16.47
C SER A 681 22.61 -7.54 -16.08
N PHE A 682 23.76 -7.11 -15.54
CA PHE A 682 24.14 -5.71 -15.35
C PHE A 682 25.67 -5.61 -15.26
N ASP A 683 26.21 -4.39 -15.40
CA ASP A 683 27.64 -4.10 -15.25
C ASP A 683 27.93 -3.49 -13.88
N ASN A 684 28.98 -3.96 -13.20
CA ASN A 684 29.41 -3.41 -11.90
C ASN A 684 29.90 -1.95 -12.08
N PRO A 685 29.18 -0.94 -11.56
CA PRO A 685 29.50 0.46 -11.83
C PRO A 685 30.67 0.99 -10.99
N ILE A 686 31.03 0.34 -9.88
CA ILE A 686 32.01 0.86 -8.92
C ILE A 686 33.41 0.24 -9.09
N PRO A 687 34.48 0.92 -8.66
CA PRO A 687 35.85 0.42 -8.72
C PRO A 687 36.16 -0.67 -7.67
N LEU A 688 35.14 -1.29 -7.06
CA LEU A 688 35.28 -2.30 -6.01
C LEU A 688 34.72 -3.65 -6.48
N MET A 689 35.27 -4.74 -5.94
CA MET A 689 34.71 -6.08 -6.14
C MET A 689 33.41 -6.23 -5.34
N LEU A 690 32.34 -6.70 -5.99
CA LEU A 690 31.09 -7.02 -5.33
C LEU A 690 31.19 -8.40 -4.69
N THR A 691 30.87 -8.49 -3.41
CA THR A 691 30.97 -9.70 -2.59
C THR A 691 29.64 -10.02 -1.91
N ASN A 692 29.41 -11.29 -1.57
CA ASN A 692 28.14 -11.78 -1.02
C ASN A 692 26.95 -11.43 -1.92
N CYS A 693 27.13 -11.62 -3.22
CA CYS A 693 26.16 -11.29 -4.25
C CYS A 693 24.94 -12.20 -4.18
N VAL A 694 23.73 -11.62 -4.22
CA VAL A 694 22.45 -12.34 -4.19
C VAL A 694 21.48 -11.71 -5.18
N LEU A 695 20.84 -12.55 -5.99
CA LEU A 695 19.67 -12.19 -6.80
C LEU A 695 18.40 -12.63 -6.08
N ILE A 696 17.38 -11.78 -6.10
CA ILE A 696 16.04 -12.07 -5.61
C ILE A 696 15.09 -11.90 -6.79
N LEU A 697 14.28 -12.91 -7.08
CA LEU A 697 13.36 -12.94 -8.21
C LEU A 697 11.95 -13.23 -7.74
N ASP A 698 10.95 -12.58 -8.31
CA ASP A 698 9.53 -12.84 -8.07
C ASP A 698 8.73 -12.67 -9.37
N ALA A 699 7.78 -13.56 -9.61
CA ALA A 699 6.87 -13.51 -10.75
C ALA A 699 5.51 -14.06 -10.31
N PRO A 700 4.61 -13.20 -9.76
CA PRO A 700 3.31 -13.62 -9.23
C PRO A 700 2.55 -14.54 -10.19
N GLY A 701 2.05 -15.66 -9.67
CA GLY A 701 1.34 -16.71 -10.40
C GLY A 701 2.20 -17.63 -11.28
N VAL A 702 3.51 -17.41 -11.38
CA VAL A 702 4.48 -18.28 -12.08
C VAL A 702 5.55 -18.82 -11.14
N MET A 703 6.07 -17.99 -10.25
CA MET A 703 7.14 -18.34 -9.31
C MET A 703 7.06 -17.44 -8.07
N ARG A 704 7.02 -18.04 -6.89
CA ARG A 704 7.18 -17.33 -5.61
C ARG A 704 8.57 -16.70 -5.45
N PRO A 705 8.73 -15.71 -4.55
CA PRO A 705 10.03 -15.09 -4.27
C PRO A 705 11.16 -16.13 -4.06
N LYS A 706 12.21 -16.03 -4.88
CA LYS A 706 13.36 -16.94 -4.87
C LYS A 706 14.66 -16.17 -4.71
N ARG A 707 15.52 -16.63 -3.80
CA ARG A 707 16.86 -16.08 -3.57
C ARG A 707 17.91 -16.99 -4.20
N VAL A 708 18.83 -16.40 -4.95
CA VAL A 708 19.90 -17.11 -5.67
C VAL A 708 21.25 -16.47 -5.34
N PRO A 709 22.16 -17.18 -4.65
CA PRO A 709 23.53 -16.72 -4.45
C PRO A 709 24.27 -16.61 -5.79
N ILE A 710 25.02 -15.54 -5.98
CA ILE A 710 25.82 -15.24 -7.17
C ILE A 710 27.30 -15.15 -6.78
N LYS A 711 28.18 -15.51 -7.71
CA LYS A 711 29.63 -15.37 -7.50
C LYS A 711 30.01 -13.89 -7.35
N ASN A 712 31.15 -13.64 -6.72
CA ASN A 712 31.71 -12.29 -6.63
C ASN A 712 31.93 -11.70 -8.03
N ILE A 713 31.71 -10.40 -8.18
CA ILE A 713 31.80 -9.69 -9.46
C ILE A 713 32.97 -8.73 -9.40
N ALA A 714 33.92 -8.85 -10.34
CA ALA A 714 35.11 -8.01 -10.39
C ALA A 714 34.76 -6.51 -10.58
N PRO A 715 35.66 -5.58 -10.19
CA PRO A 715 35.51 -4.16 -10.50
C PRO A 715 35.25 -3.94 -11.99
N LYS A 716 34.23 -3.14 -12.34
CA LYS A 716 33.81 -2.90 -13.74
C LYS A 716 33.51 -4.18 -14.55
N GLY A 717 33.32 -5.33 -13.89
CA GLY A 717 32.96 -6.60 -14.51
C GLY A 717 31.46 -6.73 -14.77
N LYS A 718 31.08 -7.74 -15.55
CA LYS A 718 29.69 -8.01 -15.92
C LYS A 718 29.09 -9.17 -15.12
N MET A 719 27.88 -9.00 -14.62
CA MET A 719 27.06 -10.07 -14.04
C MET A 719 26.17 -10.68 -15.13
N THR A 720 26.07 -12.00 -15.18
CA THR A 720 25.10 -12.71 -16.03
C THR A 720 24.59 -13.94 -15.31
N PHE A 721 23.28 -14.14 -15.33
CA PHE A 721 22.60 -15.29 -14.74
C PHE A 721 21.47 -15.77 -15.65
N GLU A 722 21.33 -17.08 -15.81
CA GLU A 722 20.32 -17.71 -16.65
C GLU A 722 19.52 -18.74 -15.85
N MET A 723 18.22 -18.81 -16.11
CA MET A 723 17.34 -19.83 -15.55
C MET A 723 16.09 -20.03 -16.42
N ASN A 724 15.27 -21.02 -16.08
CA ASN A 724 13.98 -21.24 -16.73
C ASN A 724 12.82 -20.88 -15.80
N LEU A 725 11.81 -20.19 -16.33
CA LEU A 725 10.48 -20.08 -15.72
C LEU A 725 9.60 -21.25 -16.20
N ASN A 726 8.71 -21.76 -15.35
CA ASN A 726 7.85 -22.90 -15.67
C ASN A 726 6.36 -22.55 -15.42
N PRO A 727 5.70 -21.82 -16.33
CA PRO A 727 4.34 -21.36 -16.11
C PRO A 727 3.32 -22.52 -16.20
N GLY A 728 2.47 -22.65 -15.18
CA GLY A 728 1.44 -23.70 -15.10
C GLY A 728 0.11 -23.35 -15.77
N ARG A 729 -0.16 -22.05 -16.00
CA ARG A 729 -1.42 -21.52 -16.54
C ARG A 729 -1.18 -20.32 -17.46
N VAL A 730 -2.19 -19.98 -18.26
CA VAL A 730 -2.20 -18.75 -19.08
C VAL A 730 -2.23 -17.57 -18.12
N ILE A 731 -1.23 -16.70 -18.21
CA ILE A 731 -1.10 -15.55 -17.30
C ILE A 731 -0.28 -14.45 -17.95
N ASN A 732 -0.68 -13.21 -17.69
CA ASN A 732 0.13 -12.02 -17.92
C ASN A 732 0.72 -11.62 -16.57
N THR A 733 2.02 -11.76 -16.41
CA THR A 733 2.72 -11.40 -15.16
C THR A 733 3.94 -10.53 -15.48
N THR A 734 4.57 -9.99 -14.44
CA THR A 734 5.82 -9.24 -14.55
C THR A 734 6.87 -9.89 -13.65
N LEU A 735 7.99 -10.29 -14.24
CA LEU A 735 9.16 -10.76 -13.51
C LEU A 735 9.85 -9.54 -12.89
N VAL A 736 9.95 -9.51 -11.57
CA VAL A 736 10.67 -8.50 -10.79
C VAL A 736 11.97 -9.12 -10.27
N VAL A 737 13.07 -8.41 -10.45
CA VAL A 737 14.41 -8.85 -10.06
C VAL A 737 15.08 -7.76 -9.22
N GLN A 738 15.71 -8.17 -8.13
CA GLN A 738 16.58 -7.33 -7.33
C GLN A 738 17.95 -7.99 -7.13
N PHE A 739 19.01 -7.20 -7.22
CA PHE A 739 20.37 -7.61 -6.87
C PHE A 739 20.86 -6.88 -5.62
N ASN A 740 21.52 -7.63 -4.73
CA ASN A 740 22.17 -7.11 -3.54
C ASN A 740 23.56 -7.72 -3.35
N SER A 741 24.51 -6.93 -2.85
CA SER A 741 25.85 -7.34 -2.42
C SER A 741 26.27 -6.51 -1.21
N LYS A 742 27.47 -6.77 -0.65
CA LYS A 742 28.01 -5.96 0.44
C LYS A 742 28.32 -4.51 0.01
N GLN A 743 28.80 -4.31 -1.21
CA GLN A 743 29.28 -3.00 -1.71
C GLN A 743 28.22 -2.23 -2.50
N LEU A 744 27.26 -2.95 -3.09
CA LEU A 744 26.24 -2.39 -3.97
C LEU A 744 24.92 -3.13 -3.76
N HIS A 745 23.89 -2.40 -3.39
CA HIS A 745 22.58 -2.94 -3.02
C HIS A 745 21.44 -2.21 -3.75
N ASN A 746 20.25 -2.82 -3.76
CA ASN A 746 19.01 -2.28 -4.33
C ASN A 746 19.04 -2.01 -5.84
N LEU A 747 19.78 -2.81 -6.62
CA LEU A 747 19.64 -2.79 -8.09
C LEU A 747 18.36 -3.51 -8.46
N THR A 748 17.57 -2.94 -9.37
CA THR A 748 16.26 -3.47 -9.74
C THR A 748 16.11 -3.62 -11.24
N GLY A 749 15.28 -4.55 -11.66
CA GLY A 749 14.81 -4.67 -13.04
C GLY A 749 13.48 -5.40 -13.09
N ALA A 750 12.68 -5.12 -14.11
CA ALA A 750 11.44 -5.84 -14.33
C ALA A 750 11.13 -6.03 -15.81
N LYS A 751 10.45 -7.14 -16.13
CA LYS A 751 10.06 -7.48 -17.49
C LYS A 751 8.71 -8.20 -17.52
N LYS A 752 7.83 -7.76 -18.40
CA LYS A 752 6.55 -8.42 -18.65
C LYS A 752 6.75 -9.80 -19.29
N VAL A 753 6.06 -10.81 -18.77
CA VAL A 753 6.00 -12.18 -19.28
C VAL A 753 4.55 -12.48 -19.64
N VAL A 754 4.30 -12.74 -20.93
CA VAL A 754 2.97 -13.09 -21.45
C VAL A 754 2.98 -14.57 -21.81
N VAL A 755 2.28 -15.38 -21.03
CA VAL A 755 2.21 -16.83 -21.23
C VAL A 755 1.00 -17.18 -22.10
N SER A 756 1.23 -17.73 -23.29
CA SER A 756 0.16 -18.16 -24.20
C SER A 756 -0.28 -19.61 -23.94
N PRO A 757 -1.49 -19.99 -24.41
CA PRO A 757 -1.92 -21.39 -24.48
C PRO A 757 -0.91 -22.27 -25.25
N ALA A 758 -0.93 -23.57 -24.93
CA ALA A 758 0.01 -24.59 -25.43
C ALA A 758 -0.14 -24.95 -26.90
#